data_AF-A0A409WLW1-F1
#
_entry.id   AF-A0A409WLW1-F1
#
_cell.length_a   1.000
_cell.length_b   1.000
_cell.length_c   1.000
_cell.angle_alpha   90.00
_cell.angle_beta   90.00
_cell.angle_gamma   90.00
#
_symmetry.space_group_name_H-M   'P 1'
#
loop_
_entity.id
_entity.type
_entity.pdbx_description
1 polymer ?
#
loop_
_entity_poly.entity_id
_entity_poly.type
_entity_poly.pdbx_seq_one_letter_code
_entity_poly.pdbx_strand_id
1 'polypeptide(L)'
;MSSLKFFTKKNALNAATQSAATTHFNHLRSIPRAWLIRRSKHDPKIKSVRPADRIKWWNIAPGDQIRLRGDKESTIHEVLSINRLSNRVFLKNTTEDSTGSDSQPPKSKNYHYSRCQLYVGEYEVPPPNDPSGQLSFQHVFASRIGTTEPYWDYRLHRFIWKRFAVNTVPRLPPSEAGKKIMIPWPRQPERKYPEAGLYDTLAENVTKITYKLPHFDSNRLAPLLPVPAEEEYLNHLYNPHLNKPYDPSAPFEVYLQPDLANPHSRAKKLERWKGYQAGIHNLLKKITGHELAHLDGRDVKQAKSDAAFKWREQVKEEQAKKKKARWMHSAQMIKWERKTEKKEKKLDRQRRRLTELTLKEEPNQVIPKAVVKKANKINPTWCHVFSLSFMPPPSLGSPEALYHTVPPTEYESNASQIELDRDGEAGEPGTFTPPTAPPAFLVTAPIRWIHFILGCSVLLSWNVVITAMPFFSSRLANSSLRSTFASYLTTTFTATNLIALGRATANSKHTSPSRQTRSSIIWLVVLNFLLTLSTFFTPSPGVFFAFILFNGASQALVGAHLQTSVIAVASLFGPLAVQAMMSGQAAVAVAVSGVQVISAAASLSGKTRTYDSDGSAEERSAFMFFTLSTLFLIVSAMAHAWMIKTPVYQRVAASLERGRKKTSGEIGHTDERESLVSGNTNISAADDRANAFRVAKANITYEVAGAYVFIVTLAVYPPITTSVQPTNPATHPLLFTALHFLVFNVGDFLGRYVCSFPIFLIWDSRRLLTLSVARTLFIPLFLMCNIQRGTSITDHTPIISSDFLFMFILFFFGWSNGYVSSLCMMAAPSLEHNPRLKGRAEDVDVAATVASFCLVGGLSFGSAMSFAVKAAFCGCNPFTE
;
A
#
# COMPACT_ATOMS: atom_id res chain seq x y z
N MET A 1 26.10 3.23 25.63
CA MET A 1 24.87 4.05 25.70
C MET A 1 23.65 3.19 25.40
N SER A 2 23.22 2.41 26.38
CA SER A 2 22.12 1.46 26.27
C SER A 2 20.77 2.20 26.31
N SER A 3 19.98 2.03 25.25
CA SER A 3 18.51 2.12 25.29
C SER A 3 17.96 3.40 25.93
N LEU A 4 17.78 4.43 25.11
CA LEU A 4 16.68 5.39 25.31
C LEU A 4 15.32 4.65 25.13
N LYS A 5 15.02 3.76 26.07
CA LYS A 5 13.73 3.52 26.72
C LYS A 5 12.51 3.83 25.86
N PHE A 6 12.29 3.01 24.83
CA PHE A 6 11.00 2.96 24.16
C PHE A 6 9.91 2.65 25.19
N PHE A 7 8.87 3.48 25.23
CA PHE A 7 7.64 3.13 25.93
C PHE A 7 7.03 1.98 25.14
N THR A 8 7.03 0.77 25.70
CA THR A 8 6.53 -0.46 25.04
C THR A 8 5.35 -1.02 25.81
N LYS A 9 4.55 -1.87 25.17
CA LYS A 9 3.43 -2.57 25.83
C LYS A 9 3.91 -3.39 27.05
N LYS A 10 5.09 -4.02 26.97
CA LYS A 10 5.70 -4.76 28.09
C LYS A 10 6.02 -3.84 29.26
N ASN A 11 6.59 -2.66 29.01
CA ASN A 11 6.87 -1.66 30.05
C ASN A 11 5.58 -1.10 30.67
N ALA A 12 4.50 -0.96 29.89
CA ALA A 12 3.20 -0.51 30.39
C ALA A 12 2.47 -1.59 31.21
N LEU A 13 2.66 -2.87 30.89
CA LEU A 13 2.15 -3.99 31.70
C LEU A 13 2.92 -4.12 33.01
N ASN A 14 4.24 -4.00 32.95
CA ASN A 14 5.13 -4.02 34.12
C ASN A 14 5.36 -2.61 34.68
N ALA A 15 4.30 -1.79 34.74
CA ALA A 15 4.40 -0.40 35.17
C ALA A 15 4.57 -0.22 36.69
N ALA A 16 4.36 -1.28 37.47
CA ALA A 16 4.73 -1.30 38.88
C ALA A 16 6.25 -1.35 38.99
N THR A 17 6.85 -0.33 39.59
CA THR A 17 8.30 -0.24 39.79
C THR A 17 8.64 -0.34 41.27
N GLN A 18 9.71 -1.07 41.56
CA GLN A 18 10.35 -1.13 42.88
C GLN A 18 11.48 -0.10 43.02
N SER A 19 11.78 0.66 41.97
CA SER A 19 12.80 1.72 42.04
C SER A 19 12.20 2.99 42.62
N ALA A 20 12.82 3.54 43.68
CA ALA A 20 12.47 4.86 44.19
C ALA A 20 12.90 6.00 43.25
N ALA A 21 13.96 5.77 42.48
CA ALA A 21 14.53 6.81 41.64
C ALA A 21 13.63 7.15 40.44
N THR A 22 13.52 8.45 40.13
CA THR A 22 12.87 8.90 38.90
C THR A 22 13.92 9.14 37.83
N THR A 23 14.03 8.21 36.88
CA THR A 23 15.02 8.28 35.78
C THR A 23 14.42 8.73 34.44
N HIS A 24 13.10 8.68 34.29
CA HIS A 24 12.38 9.07 33.07
C HIS A 24 10.90 9.40 33.36
N PHE A 25 10.24 10.08 32.42
CA PHE A 25 8.81 10.41 32.48
C PHE A 25 7.95 9.63 31.47
N ASN A 26 8.35 8.42 31.10
CA ASN A 26 7.60 7.60 30.15
C ASN A 26 6.15 7.31 30.60
N HIS A 27 5.88 7.31 31.91
CA HIS A 27 4.53 7.15 32.44
C HIS A 27 3.60 8.33 32.13
N LEU A 28 4.11 9.50 31.75
CA LEU A 28 3.30 10.64 31.31
C LEU A 28 2.92 10.58 29.83
N ARG A 29 3.52 9.66 29.05
CA ARG A 29 3.17 9.51 27.63
C ARG A 29 1.77 8.90 27.47
N SER A 30 1.09 9.29 26.41
CA SER A 30 -0.17 8.66 26.02
C SER A 30 0.06 7.19 25.66
N ILE A 31 -0.85 6.33 26.10
CA ILE A 31 -0.83 4.91 25.76
C ILE A 31 -1.58 4.76 24.43
N PRO A 32 -0.97 4.13 23.40
CA PRO A 32 -1.68 3.83 22.17
C PRO A 32 -2.98 3.07 22.45
N ARG A 33 -4.11 3.51 21.90
CA ARG A 33 -5.43 2.88 22.12
C ARG A 33 -5.41 1.37 21.85
N ALA A 34 -4.61 0.92 20.88
CA ALA A 34 -4.42 -0.48 20.54
C ALA A 34 -3.89 -1.36 21.69
N TRP A 35 -3.23 -0.80 22.70
CA TRP A 35 -2.72 -1.56 23.86
C TRP A 35 -3.77 -1.75 24.95
N LEU A 36 -4.78 -0.88 25.01
CA LEU A 36 -5.88 -0.95 25.98
C LEU A 36 -6.94 -1.98 25.58
N ILE A 37 -7.00 -2.34 24.28
CA ILE A 37 -7.94 -3.33 23.75
C ILE A 37 -7.42 -4.74 24.04
N ARG A 38 -8.22 -5.52 24.77
CA ARG A 38 -7.98 -6.94 25.05
C ARG A 38 -8.28 -7.76 23.79
N ARG A 39 -7.32 -8.54 23.29
CA ARG A 39 -7.52 -9.40 22.09
C ARG A 39 -7.88 -10.84 22.46
N SER A 40 -7.46 -11.31 23.63
CA SER A 40 -7.75 -12.65 24.16
C SER A 40 -8.23 -12.59 25.62
N LYS A 41 -9.04 -13.55 26.05
CA LYS A 41 -9.36 -13.75 27.49
C LYS A 41 -8.10 -13.98 28.34
N HIS A 42 -6.97 -14.36 27.76
CA HIS A 42 -5.72 -14.53 28.51
C HIS A 42 -4.83 -13.26 28.50
N ASP A 43 -5.21 -12.21 27.75
CA ASP A 43 -4.42 -10.98 27.71
C ASP A 43 -4.58 -10.18 29.03
N PRO A 44 -3.47 -9.70 29.63
CA PRO A 44 -3.50 -8.87 30.82
C PRO A 44 -4.09 -7.48 30.53
N LYS A 45 -4.96 -7.01 31.44
CA LYS A 45 -5.62 -5.68 31.34
C LYS A 45 -4.69 -4.58 31.86
N ILE A 46 -4.27 -3.67 30.98
CA ILE A 46 -3.53 -2.47 31.38
C ILE A 46 -4.51 -1.50 32.07
N LYS A 47 -4.27 -1.21 33.35
CA LYS A 47 -4.99 -0.18 34.11
C LYS A 47 -4.19 1.11 34.06
N SER A 48 -4.75 2.19 33.50
CA SER A 48 -4.09 3.49 33.44
C SER A 48 -5.10 4.64 33.61
N VAL A 49 -4.70 5.68 34.33
CA VAL A 49 -5.42 6.96 34.40
C VAL A 49 -5.09 7.80 33.16
N ARG A 50 -5.89 8.82 32.86
CA ARG A 50 -5.62 9.79 31.78
C ARG A 50 -4.25 10.45 32.03
N PRO A 51 -3.44 10.73 30.99
CA PRO A 51 -2.11 11.30 31.17
C PRO A 51 -2.06 12.60 32.00
N ALA A 52 -3.10 13.45 31.90
CA ALA A 52 -3.21 14.69 32.66
C ALA A 52 -3.33 14.47 34.18
N ASP A 53 -3.99 13.38 34.60
CA ASP A 53 -4.21 13.07 36.02
C ASP A 53 -3.05 12.25 36.63
N ARG A 54 -2.03 11.88 35.83
CA ARG A 54 -0.90 11.08 36.30
C ARG A 54 0.07 11.97 37.07
N ILE A 55 0.49 11.48 38.23
CA ILE A 55 1.42 12.22 39.08
C ILE A 55 2.80 12.24 38.40
N LYS A 56 3.30 13.44 38.08
CA LYS A 56 4.63 13.65 37.52
C LYS A 56 5.73 13.39 38.56
N TRP A 57 5.62 14.03 39.71
CA TRP A 57 6.58 13.96 40.82
C TRP A 57 6.00 13.11 41.96
N TRP A 58 6.44 11.86 42.05
CA TRP A 58 5.98 10.92 43.07
C TRP A 58 6.73 11.14 44.37
N ASN A 59 6.04 11.60 45.42
CA ASN A 59 6.66 11.79 46.73
C ASN A 59 6.66 10.52 47.58
N ILE A 60 5.97 9.46 47.18
CA ILE A 60 6.00 8.15 47.85
C ILE A 60 6.83 7.21 46.98
N ALA A 61 7.82 6.57 47.59
CA ALA A 61 8.72 5.63 46.96
C ALA A 61 8.61 4.23 47.59
N PRO A 62 8.99 3.17 46.86
CA PRO A 62 9.18 1.84 47.43
C PRO A 62 10.21 1.88 48.58
N GLY A 63 9.87 1.24 49.70
CA GLY A 63 10.62 1.26 50.95
C GLY A 63 10.18 2.35 51.94
N ASP A 64 9.27 3.27 51.55
CA ASP A 64 8.70 4.23 52.49
C ASP A 64 7.69 3.57 53.44
N GLN A 65 7.59 4.14 54.63
CA GLN A 65 6.55 3.82 55.61
C GLN A 65 5.38 4.80 55.46
N ILE A 66 4.18 4.26 55.36
CA ILE A 66 2.95 5.04 55.17
C ILE A 66 1.82 4.55 56.07
N ARG A 67 0.91 5.47 56.41
CA ARG A 67 -0.40 5.18 57.01
C ARG A 67 -1.51 5.40 55.99
N LEU A 68 -2.60 4.64 56.13
CA LEU A 68 -3.81 4.84 55.34
C LEU A 68 -4.77 5.84 56.01
N ARG A 69 -5.23 6.82 55.22
CA ARG A 69 -6.21 7.83 55.67
C ARG A 69 -7.55 7.14 55.97
N GLY A 70 -8.05 7.36 57.20
CA GLY A 70 -9.27 6.75 57.72
C GLY A 70 -9.06 5.47 58.53
N ASP A 71 -7.82 5.02 58.69
CA ASP A 71 -7.50 3.91 59.60
C ASP A 71 -7.43 4.41 61.05
N LYS A 72 -8.22 3.77 61.94
CA LYS A 72 -8.34 4.13 63.36
C LYS A 72 -7.11 3.69 64.16
N GLU A 73 -6.48 2.60 63.74
CA GLU A 73 -5.37 1.95 64.46
C GLU A 73 -4.00 2.56 64.14
N SER A 74 -3.95 3.54 63.22
CA SER A 74 -2.71 4.20 62.79
C SER A 74 -1.59 3.24 62.36
N THR A 75 -1.96 2.12 61.76
CA THR A 75 -1.01 1.08 61.37
C THR A 75 -0.01 1.58 60.33
N ILE A 76 1.26 1.23 60.51
CA ILE A 76 2.35 1.57 59.60
C ILE A 76 2.51 0.44 58.59
N HIS A 77 2.48 0.79 57.31
CA HIS A 77 2.71 -0.14 56.21
C HIS A 77 3.95 0.26 55.40
N GLU A 78 4.74 -0.74 55.02
CA GLU A 78 5.87 -0.54 54.10
C GLU A 78 5.39 -0.62 52.64
N VAL A 79 5.84 0.33 51.81
CA VAL A 79 5.53 0.35 50.38
C VAL A 79 6.41 -0.65 49.62
N LEU A 80 5.80 -1.66 49.01
CA LEU A 80 6.50 -2.65 48.18
C LEU A 80 6.83 -2.10 46.79
N SER A 81 5.85 -1.51 46.12
CA SER A 81 6.02 -0.98 44.76
C SER A 81 4.99 0.10 44.44
N ILE A 82 5.29 0.92 43.45
CA ILE A 82 4.40 1.99 42.98
C ILE A 82 4.08 1.82 41.51
N ASN A 83 2.82 2.03 41.12
CA ASN A 83 2.40 2.02 39.73
C ASN A 83 2.03 3.43 39.28
N ARG A 84 2.94 4.03 38.52
CA ARG A 84 2.84 5.41 38.03
C ARG A 84 1.80 5.63 36.93
N LEU A 85 1.29 4.57 36.30
CA LEU A 85 0.22 4.67 35.29
C LEU A 85 -1.17 4.69 35.91
N SER A 86 -1.36 3.98 37.03
CA SER A 86 -2.66 3.85 37.71
C SER A 86 -2.79 4.70 38.98
N ASN A 87 -1.74 5.46 39.36
CA ASN A 87 -1.66 6.22 40.62
C ASN A 87 -1.93 5.35 41.86
N ARG A 88 -1.43 4.11 41.85
CA ARG A 88 -1.60 3.15 42.96
C ARG A 88 -0.29 2.80 43.64
N VAL A 89 -0.38 2.61 44.95
CA VAL A 89 0.70 2.18 45.85
C VAL A 89 0.37 0.76 46.31
N PHE A 90 1.33 -0.15 46.19
CA PHE A 90 1.22 -1.53 46.64
C PHE A 90 1.96 -1.68 47.96
N LEU A 91 1.29 -2.21 48.96
CA LEU A 91 1.86 -2.45 50.29
C LEU A 91 2.52 -3.83 50.33
N LYS A 92 3.54 -3.96 51.18
CA LYS A 92 4.13 -5.25 51.54
C LYS A 92 3.15 -5.95 52.47
N ASN A 93 2.72 -7.17 52.12
CA ASN A 93 1.80 -7.95 52.97
C ASN A 93 2.55 -8.31 54.26
N THR A 94 2.03 -7.89 55.42
CA THR A 94 2.50 -8.29 56.75
C THR A 94 1.54 -9.25 57.46
N THR A 95 0.34 -9.48 56.91
CA THR A 95 -0.63 -10.45 57.44
C THR A 95 -0.58 -11.75 56.64
N GLU A 96 -0.31 -12.85 57.33
CA GLU A 96 -0.49 -14.23 56.85
C GLU A 96 -1.98 -14.48 56.57
N ASP A 97 -2.49 -14.09 55.40
CA ASP A 97 -3.80 -14.55 54.93
C ASP A 97 -3.63 -16.03 54.48
N SER A 98 -3.68 -16.94 55.45
CA SER A 98 -3.57 -18.41 55.34
C SER A 98 -4.82 -19.07 54.73
N THR A 99 -5.43 -18.46 53.71
CA THR A 99 -6.65 -18.96 53.06
C THR A 99 -6.62 -18.87 51.53
N GLY A 100 -5.46 -19.11 50.93
CA GLY A 100 -5.33 -19.31 49.48
C GLY A 100 -4.47 -20.54 49.20
N SER A 101 -4.92 -21.43 48.31
CA SER A 101 -4.16 -22.63 47.92
C SER A 101 -2.72 -22.29 47.52
N ASP A 102 -1.77 -23.15 47.88
CA ASP A 102 -0.30 -23.06 47.66
C ASP A 102 0.16 -22.78 46.21
N SER A 103 -0.78 -22.66 45.26
CA SER A 103 -0.54 -22.47 43.83
C SER A 103 -0.66 -21.02 43.35
N GLN A 104 -1.07 -20.06 44.19
CA GLN A 104 -1.20 -18.64 43.77
C GLN A 104 -0.31 -17.69 44.59
N PRO A 105 0.47 -16.81 43.94
CA PRO A 105 1.29 -15.84 44.63
C PRO A 105 0.42 -14.86 45.46
N PRO A 106 0.87 -14.43 46.65
CA PRO A 106 0.10 -13.57 47.54
C PRO A 106 -0.25 -12.25 46.84
N LYS A 107 -1.54 -11.93 46.80
CA LYS A 107 -2.03 -10.69 46.18
C LYS A 107 -1.73 -9.52 47.12
N SER A 108 -0.77 -8.67 46.77
CA SER A 108 -0.46 -7.44 47.52
C SER A 108 -1.65 -6.46 47.51
N LYS A 109 -2.09 -6.00 48.67
CA LYS A 109 -3.14 -4.95 48.79
C LYS A 109 -2.63 -3.66 48.14
N ASN A 110 -3.52 -2.94 47.43
CA ASN A 110 -3.16 -1.70 46.76
C ASN A 110 -4.17 -0.58 47.02
N TYR A 111 -3.65 0.64 47.18
CA TYR A 111 -4.42 1.83 47.52
C TYR A 111 -4.10 2.97 46.55
N HIS A 112 -5.04 3.89 46.38
CA HIS A 112 -4.80 5.09 45.59
C HIS A 112 -3.86 6.03 46.35
N TYR A 113 -2.95 6.70 45.62
CA TYR A 113 -1.92 7.59 46.20
C TYR A 113 -2.47 8.60 47.22
N SER A 114 -3.66 9.16 46.98
CA SER A 114 -4.29 10.15 47.87
C SER A 114 -4.73 9.62 49.23
N ARG A 115 -4.79 8.30 49.42
CA ARG A 115 -5.11 7.68 50.73
C ARG A 115 -3.86 7.45 51.58
N CYS A 116 -2.66 7.68 51.06
CA CYS A 116 -1.42 7.38 51.75
C CYS A 116 -0.85 8.64 52.40
N GLN A 117 -0.48 8.56 53.68
CA GLN A 117 0.24 9.60 54.42
C GLN A 117 1.63 9.10 54.76
N LEU A 118 2.68 9.88 54.45
CA LEU A 118 4.08 9.50 54.74
C LEU A 118 4.34 9.58 56.23
N TYR A 119 5.05 8.59 56.75
CA TYR A 119 5.61 8.62 58.09
C TYR A 119 6.74 9.64 58.19
N VAL A 120 6.72 10.47 59.23
CA VAL A 120 7.73 11.52 59.48
C VAL A 120 8.71 11.05 60.56
N GLY A 121 8.18 10.50 61.66
CA GLY A 121 8.94 10.03 62.81
C GLY A 121 8.07 9.92 64.07
N GLU A 122 8.70 9.55 65.18
CA GLU A 122 8.08 9.59 66.50
C GLU A 122 8.36 10.94 67.13
N TYR A 123 7.33 11.60 67.63
CA TYR A 123 7.44 12.86 68.35
C TYR A 123 6.64 12.80 69.63
N GLU A 124 7.08 13.57 70.61
CA GLU A 124 6.35 13.80 71.85
C GLU A 124 5.17 14.75 71.56
N VAL A 125 3.96 14.20 71.53
CA VAL A 125 2.74 14.96 71.22
C VAL A 125 1.71 14.72 72.33
N PRO A 126 0.93 15.75 72.72
CA PRO A 126 -0.17 15.56 73.65
C PRO A 126 -1.18 14.51 73.11
N PRO A 127 -1.78 13.69 73.98
CA PRO A 127 -2.79 12.73 73.58
C PRO A 127 -3.99 13.43 72.92
N PRO A 128 -4.60 12.84 71.86
CA PRO A 128 -5.63 13.50 71.06
C PRO A 128 -6.92 13.87 71.81
N ASN A 129 -7.13 13.33 73.02
CA ASN A 129 -8.30 13.58 73.85
C ASN A 129 -8.06 14.56 75.02
N ASP A 130 -6.80 14.94 75.31
CA ASP A 130 -6.49 15.90 76.38
C ASP A 130 -5.28 16.79 76.01
N PRO A 131 -5.50 18.05 75.61
CA PRO A 131 -4.43 18.96 75.19
C PRO A 131 -3.52 19.43 76.33
N SER A 132 -3.83 19.10 77.60
CA SER A 132 -3.04 19.44 78.79
C SER A 132 -2.33 18.22 79.41
N GLY A 133 -2.49 17.03 78.82
CA GLY A 133 -1.96 15.77 79.34
C GLY A 133 -0.45 15.57 79.10
N GLN A 134 0.12 14.58 79.79
CA GLN A 134 1.53 14.21 79.69
C GLN A 134 1.90 13.79 78.26
N LEU A 135 3.04 14.28 77.76
CA LEU A 135 3.53 14.02 76.41
C LEU A 135 3.76 12.51 76.20
N SER A 136 3.22 11.96 75.12
CA SER A 136 3.42 10.56 74.72
C SER A 136 4.10 10.51 73.35
N PHE A 137 5.00 9.54 73.16
CA PHE A 137 5.57 9.28 71.85
C PHE A 137 4.47 8.76 70.92
N GLN A 138 4.17 9.54 69.89
CA GLN A 138 3.19 9.19 68.87
C GLN A 138 3.82 9.23 67.49
N HIS A 139 3.39 8.31 66.63
CA HIS A 139 3.76 8.30 65.23
C HIS A 139 3.14 9.51 64.52
N VAL A 140 4.01 10.36 63.96
CA VAL A 140 3.60 11.55 63.22
C VAL A 140 3.65 11.30 61.73
N PHE A 141 2.57 11.70 61.05
CA PHE A 141 2.41 11.54 59.61
C PHE A 141 2.29 12.89 58.91
N ALA A 142 2.75 12.98 57.67
CA ALA A 142 2.63 14.17 56.85
C ALA A 142 1.22 14.30 56.28
N SER A 143 0.49 15.35 56.70
CA SER A 143 -0.80 15.75 56.12
C SER A 143 -0.61 16.47 54.79
N ARG A 144 0.40 17.34 54.73
CA ARG A 144 0.78 18.10 53.53
C ARG A 144 2.29 18.01 53.35
N ILE A 145 2.71 17.63 52.15
CA ILE A 145 4.12 17.51 51.78
C ILE A 145 4.47 18.66 50.84
N GLY A 146 5.57 19.35 51.14
CA GLY A 146 6.23 20.30 50.25
C GLY A 146 7.47 19.69 49.62
N THR A 147 7.86 20.21 48.46
CA THR A 147 9.04 19.76 47.71
C THR A 147 9.88 20.94 47.25
N THR A 148 11.19 20.73 47.11
CA THR A 148 12.05 21.67 46.38
C THR A 148 11.92 21.48 44.86
N GLU A 149 12.46 22.42 44.09
CA GLU A 149 12.54 22.27 42.64
C GLU A 149 13.39 21.05 42.26
N PRO A 150 12.88 20.14 41.40
CA PRO A 150 13.65 18.98 40.94
C PRO A 150 14.73 19.37 39.93
N TYR A 151 15.94 18.86 40.11
CA TYR A 151 17.02 18.96 39.13
C TYR A 151 17.51 17.58 38.69
N TRP A 152 18.18 17.51 37.53
CA TRP A 152 18.77 16.27 37.02
C TRP A 152 20.20 16.12 37.53
N ASP A 153 20.47 15.02 38.22
CA ASP A 153 21.84 14.64 38.61
C ASP A 153 22.46 13.78 37.51
N TYR A 154 23.50 14.32 36.87
CA TYR A 154 24.21 13.64 35.79
C TYR A 154 25.03 12.44 36.27
N ARG A 155 25.52 12.44 37.51
CA ARG A 155 26.32 11.31 38.06
C ARG A 155 25.43 10.14 38.44
N LEU A 156 24.27 10.43 39.02
CA LEU A 156 23.33 9.41 39.47
C LEU A 156 22.25 9.05 38.44
N HIS A 157 22.24 9.73 37.29
CA HIS A 157 21.28 9.58 36.18
C HIS A 157 19.81 9.55 36.65
N ARG A 158 19.46 10.45 37.58
CA ARG A 158 18.12 10.54 38.17
C ARG A 158 17.74 11.97 38.51
N PHE A 159 16.44 12.24 38.55
CA PHE A 159 15.89 13.48 39.10
C PHE A 159 15.91 13.42 40.63
N ILE A 160 16.39 14.48 41.26
CA ILE A 160 16.51 14.62 42.72
C ILE A 160 15.74 15.86 43.16
N TRP A 161 14.93 15.69 44.21
CA TRP A 161 14.31 16.77 44.96
C TRP A 161 14.21 16.38 46.43
N LYS A 162 14.12 17.38 47.30
CA LYS A 162 13.92 17.22 48.73
C LYS A 162 12.43 17.31 49.05
N ARG A 163 11.93 16.44 49.92
CA ARG A 163 10.55 16.44 50.41
C ARG A 163 10.54 16.77 51.92
N PHE A 164 9.60 17.59 52.35
CA PHE A 164 9.43 18.00 53.74
C PHE A 164 7.96 18.06 54.12
N ALA A 165 7.63 17.77 55.37
CA ALA A 165 6.29 17.95 55.91
C ALA A 165 6.04 19.44 56.17
N VAL A 166 4.93 19.96 55.61
CA VAL A 166 4.44 21.32 55.87
C VAL A 166 3.44 21.29 57.01
N ASN A 167 2.52 20.31 56.99
CA ASN A 167 1.56 20.05 58.06
C ASN A 167 1.64 18.57 58.46
N THR A 168 1.50 18.31 59.75
CA THR A 168 1.54 16.97 60.34
C THR A 168 0.21 16.59 61.00
N VAL A 169 -0.03 15.27 61.14
CA VAL A 169 -1.09 14.70 61.97
C VAL A 169 -0.45 13.60 62.84
N PRO A 170 -0.54 13.69 64.17
CA PRO A 170 -1.08 14.80 64.98
C PRO A 170 -0.27 16.11 64.80
N ARG A 171 -0.86 17.25 65.18
CA ARG A 171 -0.23 18.58 65.03
C ARG A 171 0.88 18.72 66.05
N LEU A 172 2.09 19.03 65.60
CA LEU A 172 3.25 19.20 66.48
C LEU A 172 3.12 20.46 67.36
N PRO A 173 3.80 20.49 68.52
CA PRO A 173 3.82 21.64 69.42
C PRO A 173 4.32 22.94 68.74
N PRO A 174 3.97 24.12 69.27
CA PRO A 174 4.31 25.43 68.68
C PRO A 174 5.81 25.68 68.44
N SER A 175 6.70 25.02 69.19
CA SER A 175 8.17 25.13 69.06
C SER A 175 8.71 24.57 67.73
N GLU A 176 7.97 23.63 67.13
CA GLU A 176 8.24 23.02 65.83
C GLU A 176 7.21 23.39 64.75
N ALA A 177 6.08 24.00 65.15
CA ALA A 177 5.04 24.44 64.26
C ALA A 177 5.56 25.50 63.26
N GLY A 178 5.52 25.16 61.97
CA GLY A 178 5.98 26.04 60.88
C GLY A 178 7.40 25.76 60.37
N LYS A 179 8.18 24.91 61.06
CA LYS A 179 9.47 24.42 60.52
C LYS A 179 9.22 23.32 59.48
N LYS A 180 9.92 23.39 58.35
CA LYS A 180 9.85 22.38 57.29
C LYS A 180 10.62 21.13 57.72
N ILE A 181 9.91 20.11 58.21
CA ILE A 181 10.53 18.86 58.69
C ILE A 181 10.91 18.00 57.48
N MET A 182 12.20 17.72 57.31
CA MET A 182 12.73 16.97 56.17
C MET A 182 12.39 15.47 56.27
N ILE A 183 11.83 14.89 55.20
CA ILE A 183 11.55 13.45 55.11
C ILE A 183 12.60 12.81 54.17
N PRO A 184 13.56 12.02 54.67
CA PRO A 184 14.59 11.41 53.83
C PRO A 184 13.99 10.37 52.88
N TRP A 185 14.64 10.16 51.72
CA TRP A 185 14.29 9.08 50.80
C TRP A 185 14.76 7.71 51.35
N PRO A 186 14.05 6.61 51.07
CA PRO A 186 14.42 5.30 51.57
C PRO A 186 15.71 4.83 50.90
N ARG A 187 16.60 4.19 51.68
CA ARG A 187 17.86 3.63 51.14
C ARG A 187 17.52 2.59 50.08
N GLN A 188 18.10 2.75 48.89
CA GLN A 188 17.92 1.79 47.81
C GLN A 188 18.80 0.56 48.07
N PRO A 189 18.33 -0.65 47.76
CA PRO A 189 19.20 -1.82 47.79
C PRO A 189 20.36 -1.61 46.81
N GLU A 190 21.57 -1.94 47.23
CA GLU A 190 22.75 -1.87 46.37
C GLU A 190 22.59 -2.84 45.21
N ARG A 191 22.76 -2.32 43.99
CA ARG A 191 22.66 -3.14 42.78
C ARG A 191 23.95 -3.93 42.64
N LYS A 192 23.89 -5.24 42.89
CA LYS A 192 25.00 -6.16 42.57
C LYS A 192 25.07 -6.32 41.05
N TYR A 193 26.20 -5.94 40.46
CA TYR A 193 26.49 -6.20 39.05
C TYR A 193 27.15 -7.58 38.94
N PRO A 194 26.88 -8.35 37.87
CA PRO A 194 27.62 -9.57 37.59
C PRO A 194 29.10 -9.24 37.33
N GLU A 195 29.99 -10.17 37.66
CA GLU A 195 31.41 -10.06 37.30
C GLU A 195 31.57 -10.01 35.77
N ALA A 196 32.54 -9.22 35.30
CA ALA A 196 32.79 -9.04 33.88
C ALA A 196 33.19 -10.37 33.23
N GLY A 197 32.52 -10.75 32.14
CA GLY A 197 32.82 -11.96 31.39
C GLY A 197 33.98 -11.78 30.40
N LEU A 198 34.41 -12.88 29.77
CA LEU A 198 35.49 -12.91 28.77
C LEU A 198 35.25 -11.96 27.56
N TYR A 199 33.99 -11.68 27.26
CA TYR A 199 33.58 -10.81 26.15
C TYR A 199 33.35 -9.35 26.55
N ASP A 200 33.47 -9.01 27.84
CA ASP A 200 33.30 -7.64 28.31
C ASP A 200 34.58 -6.84 28.09
N THR A 201 34.43 -5.59 27.65
CA THR A 201 35.57 -4.71 27.39
C THR A 201 36.22 -4.31 28.71
N LEU A 202 37.52 -4.60 28.86
CA LEU A 202 38.32 -4.16 30.00
C LEU A 202 38.23 -2.63 30.16
N ALA A 203 38.17 -2.16 31.41
CA ALA A 203 38.02 -0.74 31.72
C ALA A 203 39.11 0.13 31.07
N GLU A 204 40.33 -0.39 30.97
CA GLU A 204 41.47 0.27 30.31
C GLU A 204 41.25 0.48 28.81
N ASN A 205 40.61 -0.48 28.13
CA ASN A 205 40.31 -0.37 26.71
C ASN A 205 39.20 0.65 26.45
N VAL A 206 38.28 0.83 27.40
CA VAL A 206 37.21 1.84 27.32
C VAL A 206 37.75 3.26 27.51
N THR A 207 38.76 3.44 28.38
CA THR A 207 39.37 4.76 28.62
C THR A 207 40.42 5.15 27.58
N LYS A 208 40.85 4.21 26.73
CA LYS A 208 41.83 4.46 25.67
C LYS A 208 41.27 5.42 24.60
N ILE A 209 41.93 6.57 24.43
CA ILE A 209 41.58 7.55 23.39
C ILE A 209 42.08 7.04 22.03
N THR A 210 41.18 6.54 21.19
CA THR A 210 41.47 6.01 19.83
C THR A 210 41.36 7.03 18.71
N TYR A 211 40.79 8.22 18.97
CA TYR A 211 40.54 9.24 17.95
C TYR A 211 40.91 10.63 18.46
N LYS A 212 41.61 11.43 17.64
CA LYS A 212 41.97 12.83 17.90
C LYS A 212 41.32 13.71 16.83
N LEU A 213 40.62 14.76 17.27
CA LEU A 213 39.96 15.71 16.36
C LEU A 213 40.99 16.52 15.56
N PRO A 214 40.70 16.83 14.28
CA PRO A 214 41.51 17.76 13.50
C PRO A 214 41.46 19.18 14.10
N HIS A 215 42.52 19.95 13.90
CA HIS A 215 42.58 21.33 14.37
C HIS A 215 41.71 22.22 13.47
N PHE A 216 40.60 22.75 14.00
CA PHE A 216 39.76 23.70 13.28
C PHE A 216 40.32 25.10 13.44
N ASP A 217 40.57 25.78 12.32
CA ASP A 217 40.99 27.18 12.36
C ASP A 217 39.80 28.06 12.80
N SER A 218 40.03 29.03 13.70
CA SER A 218 38.95 29.80 14.33
C SER A 218 38.32 30.84 13.40
N ASN A 219 38.93 31.08 12.24
CA ASN A 219 38.52 32.08 11.27
C ASN A 219 37.44 31.52 10.32
N ARG A 220 36.19 32.00 10.44
CA ARG A 220 35.03 31.55 9.64
C ARG A 220 35.15 31.79 8.13
N LEU A 221 36.10 32.62 7.70
CA LEU A 221 36.35 32.97 6.30
C LEU A 221 37.51 32.19 5.68
N ALA A 222 38.22 31.36 6.46
CA ALA A 222 39.29 30.53 5.92
C ALA A 222 38.70 29.51 4.93
N PRO A 223 39.30 29.35 3.73
CA PRO A 223 38.84 28.36 2.77
C PRO A 223 38.93 26.97 3.40
N LEU A 224 37.83 26.22 3.34
CA LEU A 224 37.84 24.80 3.73
C LEU A 224 38.88 24.07 2.88
N LEU A 225 39.58 23.11 3.48
CA LEU A 225 40.48 22.23 2.73
C LEU A 225 39.70 21.58 1.58
N PRO A 226 40.26 21.53 0.37
CA PRO A 226 39.59 20.93 -0.78
C PRO A 226 39.34 19.44 -0.51
N VAL A 227 38.15 18.97 -0.90
CA VAL A 227 37.79 17.55 -0.86
C VAL A 227 38.76 16.82 -1.80
N PRO A 228 39.49 15.78 -1.35
CA PRO A 228 40.23 14.93 -2.28
C PRO A 228 39.21 14.31 -3.23
N ALA A 229 39.30 14.63 -4.52
CA ALA A 229 38.32 14.13 -5.48
C ALA A 229 38.40 12.59 -5.53
N GLU A 230 37.28 11.92 -5.77
CA GLU A 230 37.28 10.45 -5.94
C GLU A 230 38.26 10.05 -7.05
N GLU A 231 38.36 10.85 -8.11
CA GLU A 231 39.35 10.68 -9.17
C GLU A 231 40.80 10.82 -8.70
N GLU A 232 41.09 11.68 -7.72
CA GLU A 232 42.44 11.84 -7.15
C GLU A 232 42.84 10.62 -6.33
N TYR A 233 41.90 10.09 -5.52
CA TYR A 233 42.11 8.84 -4.79
C TYR A 233 42.28 7.64 -5.73
N LEU A 234 41.40 7.49 -6.72
CA LEU A 234 41.47 6.41 -7.70
C LEU A 234 42.75 6.54 -8.54
N ASN A 235 43.16 7.75 -8.93
CA ASN A 235 44.43 7.95 -9.64
C ASN A 235 45.64 7.61 -8.77
N HIS A 236 45.62 7.94 -7.47
CA HIS A 236 46.69 7.54 -6.57
C HIS A 236 46.77 6.01 -6.42
N LEU A 237 45.63 5.33 -6.34
CA LEU A 237 45.56 3.86 -6.20
C LEU A 237 45.96 3.11 -7.49
N TYR A 238 45.49 3.55 -8.64
CA TYR A 238 45.69 2.86 -9.92
C TYR A 238 46.92 3.33 -10.69
N ASN A 239 47.40 4.56 -10.45
CA ASN A 239 48.58 5.13 -11.10
C ASN A 239 49.63 5.62 -10.08
N PRO A 240 50.16 4.73 -9.22
CA PRO A 240 51.09 5.12 -8.15
C PRO A 240 52.42 5.70 -8.67
N HIS A 241 52.79 5.41 -9.92
CA HIS A 241 53.98 5.92 -10.58
C HIS A 241 53.92 7.42 -10.93
N LEU A 242 52.73 8.04 -10.89
CA LEU A 242 52.57 9.45 -11.24
C LEU A 242 52.87 10.43 -10.09
N ASN A 243 53.20 9.94 -8.88
CA ASN A 243 53.58 10.75 -7.69
C ASN A 243 52.69 11.99 -7.46
N LYS A 244 51.38 11.86 -7.71
CA LYS A 244 50.42 12.94 -7.40
C LYS A 244 50.18 13.00 -5.88
N PRO A 245 50.16 14.19 -5.27
CA PRO A 245 49.97 14.32 -3.84
C PRO A 245 48.55 13.90 -3.45
N TYR A 246 48.45 12.87 -2.62
CA TYR A 246 47.22 12.45 -1.95
C TYR A 246 47.51 12.41 -0.46
N ASP A 247 46.77 13.19 0.35
CA ASP A 247 46.94 13.24 1.80
C ASP A 247 45.94 12.30 2.49
N PRO A 248 46.37 11.11 2.95
CA PRO A 248 45.49 10.16 3.64
C PRO A 248 45.10 10.62 5.05
N SER A 249 45.68 11.70 5.58
CA SER A 249 45.38 12.25 6.90
C SER A 249 44.25 13.31 6.89
N ALA A 250 43.67 13.59 5.72
CA ALA A 250 42.55 14.51 5.59
C ALA A 250 41.33 14.04 6.42
N PRO A 251 40.80 14.87 7.33
CA PRO A 251 39.69 14.47 8.20
C PRO A 251 38.39 14.30 7.42
N PHE A 252 37.83 13.10 7.46
CA PHE A 252 36.55 12.76 6.83
C PHE A 252 35.38 13.58 7.43
N GLU A 253 35.52 14.03 8.67
CA GLU A 253 34.49 14.75 9.43
C GLU A 253 34.09 16.09 8.80
N VAL A 254 34.98 16.72 8.03
CA VAL A 254 34.70 17.96 7.29
C VAL A 254 33.68 17.72 6.16
N TYR A 255 33.56 16.47 5.71
CA TYR A 255 32.80 16.08 4.52
C TYR A 255 31.54 15.25 4.83
N LEU A 256 31.18 15.12 6.11
CA LEU A 256 30.01 14.37 6.57
C LEU A 256 28.65 14.98 6.19
N GLN A 257 28.60 16.17 5.58
CA GLN A 257 27.35 16.87 5.28
C GLN A 257 26.36 16.05 4.41
N PRO A 258 26.77 15.34 3.34
CA PRO A 258 25.86 14.51 2.53
C PRO A 258 25.33 13.31 3.33
N ASP A 259 26.16 12.74 4.20
CA ASP A 259 25.87 11.54 5.00
C ASP A 259 24.99 11.85 6.22
N LEU A 260 25.27 12.96 6.92
CA LEU A 260 24.48 13.44 8.05
C LEU A 260 23.15 14.04 7.60
N ALA A 261 23.11 14.65 6.41
CA ALA A 261 21.93 15.34 5.93
C ALA A 261 21.62 14.97 4.47
N ASN A 262 20.94 13.83 4.30
CA ASN A 262 20.48 13.34 3.00
C ASN A 262 19.94 14.49 2.13
N PRO A 263 20.56 14.79 0.98
CA PRO A 263 20.14 15.89 0.09
C PRO A 263 18.74 15.68 -0.51
N HIS A 264 18.21 14.45 -0.42
CA HIS A 264 16.88 14.06 -0.87
C HIS A 264 15.88 13.85 0.27
N SER A 265 16.22 14.31 1.48
CA SER A 265 15.28 14.33 2.60
C SER A 265 14.01 15.12 2.26
N ARG A 266 12.89 14.76 2.89
CA ARG A 266 11.60 15.42 2.66
C ARG A 266 11.67 16.93 2.92
N ALA A 267 12.42 17.34 3.95
CA ALA A 267 12.58 18.75 4.32
C ALA A 267 13.30 19.54 3.23
N LYS A 268 14.46 19.05 2.74
CA LYS A 268 15.22 19.68 1.65
C LYS A 268 14.48 19.65 0.30
N LYS A 269 13.65 18.63 0.05
CA LYS A 269 12.75 18.61 -1.12
C LYS A 269 11.66 19.69 -1.02
N LEU A 270 11.07 19.84 0.16
CA LEU A 270 10.06 20.86 0.42
C LEU A 270 10.65 22.27 0.28
N GLU A 271 11.84 22.51 0.83
CA GLU A 271 12.56 23.78 0.72
C GLU A 271 12.83 24.16 -0.74
N ARG A 272 13.36 23.22 -1.55
CA ARG A 272 13.54 23.43 -3.00
C ARG A 272 12.24 23.73 -3.73
N TRP A 273 11.16 23.05 -3.36
CA TRP A 273 9.84 23.31 -3.95
C TRP A 273 9.31 24.70 -3.56
N LYS A 274 9.45 25.11 -2.30
CA LYS A 274 9.10 26.46 -1.83
C LYS A 274 9.92 27.52 -2.56
N GLY A 275 11.24 27.33 -2.70
CA GLY A 275 12.11 28.23 -3.47
C GLY A 275 11.70 28.33 -4.94
N TYR A 276 11.33 27.21 -5.57
CA TYR A 276 10.82 27.22 -6.94
C TYR A 276 9.50 27.99 -7.08
N GLN A 277 8.55 27.81 -6.15
CA GLN A 277 7.29 28.58 -6.15
C GLN A 277 7.54 30.08 -5.94
N ALA A 278 8.43 30.44 -5.01
CA ALA A 278 8.81 31.83 -4.78
C ALA A 278 9.45 32.47 -6.04
N GLY A 279 10.31 31.72 -6.75
CA GLY A 279 10.89 32.17 -8.01
C GLY A 279 9.85 32.44 -9.09
N ILE A 280 8.86 31.56 -9.26
CA ILE A 280 7.76 31.74 -10.21
C ILE A 280 6.94 32.99 -9.88
N HIS A 281 6.66 33.21 -8.59
CA HIS A 281 5.91 34.37 -8.12
C HIS A 281 6.68 35.68 -8.35
N ASN A 282 7.98 35.69 -8.05
CA ASN A 282 8.85 36.83 -8.30
C ASN A 282 8.95 37.17 -9.80
N LEU A 283 8.97 36.16 -10.68
CA LEU A 283 8.94 36.37 -12.13
C LEU A 283 7.66 37.08 -12.56
N LEU A 284 6.49 36.64 -12.07
CA LEU A 284 5.21 37.31 -12.37
C LEU A 284 5.22 38.77 -11.90
N LYS A 285 5.73 39.01 -10.68
CA LYS A 285 5.85 40.38 -10.14
C LYS A 285 6.74 41.25 -11.01
N LYS A 286 7.88 40.72 -11.48
CA LYS A 286 8.82 41.43 -12.37
C LYS A 286 8.18 41.77 -13.71
N ILE A 287 7.51 40.82 -14.36
CA ILE A 287 6.84 41.04 -15.66
C ILE A 287 5.70 42.04 -15.49
N THR A 288 4.89 41.89 -14.45
CA THR A 288 3.77 42.80 -14.17
C THR A 288 4.26 44.22 -13.89
N GLY A 289 5.32 44.38 -13.10
CA GLY A 289 5.95 45.69 -12.87
C GLY A 289 6.47 46.32 -14.17
N HIS A 290 7.08 45.52 -15.04
CA HIS A 290 7.55 45.99 -16.35
C HIS A 290 6.41 46.43 -17.28
N GLU A 291 5.32 45.66 -17.38
CA GLU A 291 4.17 46.01 -18.24
C GLU A 291 3.40 47.23 -17.70
N LEU A 292 3.31 47.39 -16.37
CA LEU A 292 2.68 48.57 -15.76
C LEU A 292 3.51 49.84 -15.96
N ALA A 293 4.84 49.72 -16.08
CA ALA A 293 5.71 50.86 -16.40
C ALA A 293 5.60 51.29 -17.87
N HIS A 294 5.17 50.40 -18.78
CA HIS A 294 5.09 50.65 -20.23
C HIS A 294 3.68 50.39 -20.77
N LEU A 295 2.76 51.30 -20.45
CA LEU A 295 1.35 51.13 -20.80
C LEU A 295 1.08 51.31 -22.31
N ASP A 296 1.86 52.11 -23.03
CA ASP A 296 1.77 52.30 -24.50
C ASP A 296 0.33 52.52 -25.03
N GLY A 297 -0.53 53.18 -24.24
CA GLY A 297 -1.94 53.43 -24.57
C GLY A 297 -2.92 52.30 -24.20
N ARG A 298 -2.47 51.23 -23.56
CA ARG A 298 -3.28 50.12 -23.01
C ARG A 298 -3.83 50.48 -21.62
N ASP A 299 -4.99 49.91 -21.28
CA ASP A 299 -5.53 49.98 -19.92
C ASP A 299 -4.71 49.11 -18.94
N VAL A 300 -4.70 49.48 -17.66
CA VAL A 300 -4.00 48.77 -16.58
C VAL A 300 -4.46 47.31 -16.50
N LYS A 301 -5.74 47.04 -16.76
CA LYS A 301 -6.29 45.69 -16.80
C LYS A 301 -5.70 44.87 -17.95
N GLN A 302 -5.53 45.49 -19.12
CA GLN A 302 -4.95 44.85 -20.31
C GLN A 302 -3.44 44.60 -20.12
N ALA A 303 -2.70 45.54 -19.54
CA ALA A 303 -1.29 45.34 -19.21
C ALA A 303 -1.07 44.20 -18.22
N LYS A 304 -1.95 44.06 -17.20
CA LYS A 304 -1.90 42.92 -16.26
C LYS A 304 -2.26 41.59 -16.94
N SER A 305 -3.23 41.56 -17.86
CA SER A 305 -3.54 40.33 -18.61
C SER A 305 -2.41 39.91 -19.54
N ASP A 306 -1.74 40.87 -20.18
CA ASP A 306 -0.58 40.61 -21.04
C ASP A 306 0.61 40.12 -20.23
N ALA A 307 0.85 40.70 -19.04
CA ALA A 307 1.86 40.23 -18.12
C ALA A 307 1.63 38.78 -17.70
N ALA A 308 0.38 38.42 -17.36
CA ALA A 308 0.00 37.06 -17.01
C ALA A 308 0.12 36.08 -18.20
N PHE A 309 -0.13 36.54 -19.43
CA PHE A 309 0.08 35.75 -20.64
C PHE A 309 1.58 35.49 -20.89
N LYS A 310 2.41 36.55 -20.89
CA LYS A 310 3.88 36.46 -21.04
C LYS A 310 4.52 35.57 -19.98
N TRP A 311 4.07 35.69 -18.73
CA TRP A 311 4.51 34.83 -17.64
C TRP A 311 4.21 33.35 -17.90
N ARG A 312 2.99 33.00 -18.36
CA ARG A 312 2.63 31.61 -18.67
C ARG A 312 3.50 31.01 -19.76
N GLU A 313 3.77 31.77 -20.83
CA GLU A 313 4.63 31.31 -21.93
C GLU A 313 6.09 31.14 -21.46
N GLN A 314 6.64 32.08 -20.69
CA GLN A 314 8.01 31.95 -20.15
C GLN A 314 8.15 30.74 -19.22
N VAL A 315 7.18 30.50 -18.32
CA VAL A 315 7.19 29.32 -17.45
C VAL A 315 7.14 28.03 -18.27
N LYS A 316 6.34 27.99 -19.34
CA LYS A 316 6.23 26.83 -20.24
C LYS A 316 7.54 26.58 -21.00
N GLU A 317 8.19 27.63 -21.51
CA GLU A 317 9.50 27.53 -22.16
C GLU A 317 10.59 27.04 -21.20
N GLU A 318 10.65 27.57 -19.97
CA GLU A 318 11.60 27.12 -18.96
C GLU A 318 11.39 25.65 -18.58
N GLN A 319 10.14 25.21 -18.44
CA GLN A 319 9.82 23.80 -18.20
C GLN A 319 10.25 22.91 -19.36
N ALA A 320 10.04 23.35 -20.61
CA ALA A 320 10.49 22.63 -21.80
C ALA A 320 12.02 22.55 -21.87
N LYS A 321 12.73 23.63 -21.56
CA LYS A 321 14.21 23.67 -21.46
C LYS A 321 14.72 22.73 -20.38
N LYS A 322 14.13 22.76 -19.17
CA LYS A 322 14.47 21.85 -18.07
C LYS A 322 14.19 20.39 -18.42
N LYS A 323 13.06 20.10 -19.09
CA LYS A 323 12.75 18.76 -19.58
C LYS A 323 13.81 18.32 -20.58
N LYS A 324 14.18 19.14 -21.56
CA LYS A 324 15.24 18.82 -22.53
C LYS A 324 16.60 18.59 -21.87
N ALA A 325 16.96 19.43 -20.89
CA ALA A 325 18.21 19.32 -20.15
C ALA A 325 18.34 17.99 -19.40
N ARG A 326 17.26 17.50 -18.76
CA ARG A 326 17.26 16.22 -18.05
C ARG A 326 17.51 15.00 -18.94
N TRP A 327 17.31 15.11 -20.25
CA TRP A 327 17.53 14.03 -21.21
C TRP A 327 18.95 14.04 -21.81
N MET A 328 19.75 15.08 -21.54
CA MET A 328 21.10 15.24 -22.08
C MET A 328 22.16 14.82 -21.05
N HIS A 329 23.17 14.08 -21.49
CA HIS A 329 24.34 13.75 -20.66
C HIS A 329 25.12 15.03 -20.28
N SER A 330 25.87 15.03 -19.17
CA SER A 330 26.60 16.23 -18.69
C SER A 330 27.47 16.90 -19.77
N ALA A 331 28.20 16.11 -20.56
CA ALA A 331 28.99 16.62 -21.69
C ALA A 331 28.13 17.25 -22.82
N GLN A 332 26.93 16.71 -23.06
CA GLN A 332 25.98 17.23 -24.05
C GLN A 332 25.31 18.52 -23.56
N MET A 333 25.06 18.65 -22.26
CA MET A 333 24.58 19.86 -21.61
C MET A 333 25.56 21.02 -21.82
N ILE A 334 26.85 20.82 -21.51
CA ILE A 334 27.90 21.84 -21.71
C ILE A 334 27.99 22.27 -23.18
N LYS A 335 27.92 21.32 -24.11
CA LYS A 335 27.94 21.61 -25.56
C LYS A 335 26.69 22.39 -25.99
N TRP A 336 25.53 22.06 -25.42
CA TRP A 336 24.27 22.75 -25.69
C TRP A 336 24.29 24.18 -25.17
N GLU A 337 24.76 24.41 -23.94
CA GLU A 337 24.92 25.72 -23.32
C GLU A 337 25.86 26.63 -24.13
N ARG A 338 27.03 26.11 -24.53
CA ARG A 338 27.94 26.84 -25.43
C ARG A 338 27.27 27.20 -26.76
N LYS A 339 26.38 26.34 -27.28
CA LYS A 339 25.65 26.58 -28.53
C LYS A 339 24.55 27.62 -28.34
N THR A 340 23.85 27.62 -27.20
CA THR A 340 22.83 28.63 -26.89
C THR A 340 23.46 30.01 -26.70
N GLU A 341 24.56 30.10 -25.96
CA GLU A 341 25.29 31.36 -25.76
C GLU A 341 25.79 31.95 -27.09
N LYS A 342 26.33 31.11 -27.99
CA LYS A 342 26.71 31.54 -29.34
C LYS A 342 25.51 32.02 -30.16
N LYS A 343 24.32 31.41 -30.00
CA LYS A 343 23.11 31.81 -30.72
C LYS A 343 22.58 33.16 -30.19
N GLU A 344 22.60 33.37 -28.88
CA GLU A 344 22.24 34.63 -28.25
C GLU A 344 23.16 35.76 -28.71
N LYS A 345 24.48 35.56 -28.65
CA LYS A 345 25.46 36.52 -29.19
C LYS A 345 25.23 36.87 -30.67
N LYS A 346 24.77 35.93 -31.49
CA LYS A 346 24.40 36.19 -32.90
C LYS A 346 23.11 36.99 -33.03
N LEU A 347 22.09 36.66 -32.25
CA LEU A 347 20.81 37.38 -32.23
C LEU A 347 21.01 38.83 -31.78
N ASP A 348 21.86 39.06 -30.77
CA ASP A 348 22.18 40.42 -30.32
C ASP A 348 22.91 41.22 -31.39
N ARG A 349 23.84 40.60 -32.12
CA ARG A 349 24.49 41.26 -33.27
C ARG A 349 23.50 41.60 -34.39
N GLN A 350 22.55 40.70 -34.69
CA GLN A 350 21.49 40.97 -35.67
C GLN A 350 20.56 42.09 -35.21
N ARG A 351 20.17 42.09 -33.93
CA ARG A 351 19.36 43.17 -33.34
C ARG A 351 20.08 44.52 -33.45
N ARG A 352 21.37 44.56 -33.10
CA ARG A 352 22.21 45.76 -33.25
C ARG A 352 22.24 46.25 -34.69
N ARG A 353 22.44 45.36 -35.66
CA ARG A 353 22.39 45.71 -37.10
C ARG A 353 21.03 46.24 -37.55
N LEU A 354 19.93 45.66 -37.06
CA LEU A 354 18.59 46.14 -37.38
C LEU A 354 18.29 47.50 -36.75
N THR A 355 18.81 47.77 -35.54
CA THR A 355 18.72 49.10 -34.93
C THR A 355 19.65 50.13 -35.59
N GLU A 356 20.76 49.70 -36.17
CA GLU A 356 21.72 50.56 -36.91
C GLU A 356 21.31 50.79 -38.37
N LEU A 357 20.35 50.03 -38.90
CA LEU A 357 19.79 50.21 -40.24
C LEU A 357 18.88 51.46 -40.27
N THR A 358 19.49 52.63 -40.43
CA THR A 358 18.79 53.86 -40.81
C THR A 358 18.68 53.95 -42.34
N LEU A 359 17.47 54.20 -42.84
CA LEU A 359 17.25 54.51 -44.26
C LEU A 359 17.89 55.87 -44.56
N LYS A 360 18.62 56.00 -45.68
CA LYS A 360 19.07 57.31 -46.16
C LYS A 360 17.85 58.14 -46.55
N GLU A 361 17.81 59.39 -46.09
CA GLU A 361 16.74 60.32 -46.46
C GLU A 361 16.84 60.63 -47.96
N GLU A 362 15.82 60.23 -48.72
CA GLU A 362 15.63 60.63 -50.12
C GLU A 362 14.50 61.67 -50.22
N PRO A 363 14.56 62.62 -51.17
CA PRO A 363 13.71 63.82 -51.19
C PRO A 363 12.18 63.57 -51.25
N ASN A 364 11.75 62.33 -51.52
CA ASN A 364 10.33 61.95 -51.58
C ASN A 364 9.81 61.22 -50.32
N GLN A 365 10.62 61.07 -49.26
CA GLN A 365 10.16 60.50 -47.99
C GLN A 365 9.39 61.54 -47.16
N VAL A 366 8.07 61.59 -47.35
CA VAL A 366 7.19 62.40 -46.49
C VAL A 366 6.87 61.61 -45.22
N ILE A 367 7.57 61.92 -44.13
CA ILE A 367 7.21 61.42 -42.79
C ILE A 367 5.93 62.14 -42.35
N PRO A 368 4.82 61.43 -42.05
CA PRO A 368 3.60 62.08 -41.60
C PRO A 368 3.87 62.93 -40.35
N LYS A 369 3.43 64.20 -40.33
CA LYS A 369 3.69 65.16 -39.23
C LYS A 369 3.24 64.65 -37.84
N ALA A 370 2.34 63.67 -37.80
CA ALA A 370 1.94 62.98 -36.56
C ALA A 370 3.07 62.13 -35.93
N VAL A 371 3.99 61.59 -36.74
CA VAL A 371 5.10 60.75 -36.29
C VAL A 371 6.27 61.61 -35.79
N VAL A 372 6.53 62.76 -36.42
CA VAL A 372 7.60 63.70 -36.03
C VAL A 372 7.33 64.34 -34.65
N LYS A 373 6.06 64.65 -34.33
CA LYS A 373 5.69 65.11 -32.98
C LYS A 373 5.90 64.05 -31.90
N LYS A 374 5.85 62.76 -32.26
CA LYS A 374 6.09 61.65 -31.33
C LYS A 374 7.58 61.40 -31.11
N ALA A 375 8.41 61.61 -32.15
CA ALA A 375 9.87 61.50 -32.06
C ALA A 375 10.52 62.64 -31.24
N ASN A 376 10.04 63.88 -31.38
CA ASN A 376 10.60 65.04 -30.66
C ASN A 376 10.23 65.10 -29.16
N LYS A 377 9.41 64.16 -28.65
CA LYS A 377 9.13 63.99 -27.22
C LYS A 377 9.98 62.89 -26.57
N ILE A 378 10.84 62.23 -27.35
CA ILE A 378 11.75 61.20 -26.89
C ILE A 378 13.07 61.89 -26.54
N ASN A 379 13.28 62.15 -25.25
CA ASN A 379 14.58 62.56 -24.72
C ASN A 379 15.67 61.55 -25.19
N PRO A 380 16.90 62.01 -25.45
CA PRO A 380 18.01 61.19 -25.94
C PRO A 380 18.59 60.24 -24.87
N THR A 381 17.80 59.82 -23.88
CA THR A 381 18.10 58.69 -23.00
C THR A 381 17.71 57.35 -23.62
N TRP A 382 16.99 57.36 -24.75
CA TRP A 382 16.61 56.17 -25.50
C TRP A 382 17.76 55.44 -26.21
N CYS A 383 18.97 56.02 -26.27
CA CYS A 383 20.18 55.32 -26.74
C CYS A 383 21.05 54.74 -25.61
N HIS A 384 20.75 55.02 -24.32
CA HIS A 384 21.52 54.47 -23.19
C HIS A 384 20.74 53.56 -22.24
N VAL A 385 19.41 53.45 -22.36
CA VAL A 385 18.58 52.71 -21.38
C VAL A 385 18.22 51.27 -21.80
N PHE A 386 18.37 50.89 -23.09
CA PHE A 386 18.34 49.46 -23.48
C PHE A 386 19.66 48.72 -23.23
N SER A 387 20.61 49.36 -22.53
CA SER A 387 21.90 48.77 -22.17
C SER A 387 21.96 48.20 -20.75
N LEU A 388 20.86 48.22 -19.97
CA LEU A 388 20.82 47.80 -18.56
C LEU A 388 19.84 46.66 -18.21
N SER A 389 19.12 46.07 -19.19
CA SER A 389 18.14 45.01 -18.90
C SER A 389 18.64 43.57 -19.05
N PHE A 390 19.92 43.37 -19.37
CA PHE A 390 20.56 42.05 -19.34
C PHE A 390 21.95 42.16 -18.72
N MET A 391 22.00 42.45 -17.42
CA MET A 391 23.08 41.89 -16.61
C MET A 391 22.83 40.39 -16.51
N PRO A 392 23.74 39.52 -16.97
CA PRO A 392 23.73 38.14 -16.49
C PRO A 392 23.98 38.21 -14.97
N PRO A 393 23.43 37.30 -14.14
CA PRO A 393 24.01 37.08 -12.83
C PRO A 393 25.51 36.82 -13.01
N PRO A 394 26.37 37.15 -12.02
CA PRO A 394 27.79 36.86 -12.12
C PRO A 394 27.96 35.40 -12.52
N SER A 395 28.76 35.18 -13.55
CA SER A 395 29.25 33.85 -13.89
C SER A 395 29.81 33.23 -12.61
N LEU A 396 29.10 32.25 -12.03
CA LEU A 396 29.75 31.28 -11.18
C LEU A 396 30.72 30.54 -12.10
N GLY A 397 31.99 30.97 -12.03
CA GLY A 397 33.09 30.26 -12.64
C GLY A 397 33.26 28.89 -12.01
N SER A 398 33.98 28.05 -12.74
CA SER A 398 34.51 26.74 -12.39
C SER A 398 33.64 25.51 -12.68
N PRO A 399 34.19 24.49 -13.35
CA PRO A 399 33.47 23.30 -13.79
C PRO A 399 33.52 22.21 -12.72
N GLU A 400 32.74 22.30 -11.65
CA GLU A 400 32.63 21.22 -10.65
C GLU A 400 31.39 21.45 -9.79
N ALA A 401 30.28 20.73 -10.06
CA ALA A 401 29.15 20.62 -9.13
C ALA A 401 28.07 19.63 -9.61
N LEU A 402 28.29 18.31 -9.45
CA LEU A 402 27.17 17.44 -9.07
C LEU A 402 27.06 17.60 -7.54
N TYR A 403 26.04 18.33 -7.08
CA TYR A 403 25.71 18.57 -5.67
C TYR A 403 26.53 19.64 -4.92
N HIS A 404 26.20 20.92 -5.13
CA HIS A 404 26.36 21.93 -4.08
C HIS A 404 25.00 22.40 -3.56
N THR A 405 24.96 22.67 -2.26
CA THR A 405 23.91 23.47 -1.62
C THR A 405 24.05 24.91 -2.10
N VAL A 406 22.92 25.60 -2.36
CA VAL A 406 22.93 27.02 -2.73
C VAL A 406 23.61 27.79 -1.60
N PRO A 407 24.58 28.69 -1.87
CA PRO A 407 25.16 29.51 -0.81
C PRO A 407 24.04 30.33 -0.17
N PRO A 408 24.04 30.52 1.17
CA PRO A 408 23.12 31.44 1.79
C PRO A 408 23.42 32.82 1.22
N THR A 409 22.53 33.34 0.40
CA THR A 409 22.65 34.73 -0.06
C THR A 409 22.46 35.62 1.14
N GLU A 410 23.49 36.38 1.48
CA GLU A 410 23.41 37.55 2.37
C GLU A 410 22.45 38.56 1.74
N TYR A 411 21.17 38.42 2.06
CA TYR A 411 20.18 39.49 2.01
C TYR A 411 19.36 39.38 3.27
N GLU A 412 19.87 39.96 4.35
CA GLU A 412 19.01 40.49 5.39
C GLU A 412 18.14 41.58 4.78
N SER A 413 16.86 41.28 4.56
CA SER A 413 15.77 42.22 4.83
C SER A 413 14.41 41.56 4.57
N ASN A 414 13.68 41.36 5.67
CA ASN A 414 12.22 41.44 5.74
C ASN A 414 11.42 40.28 5.15
N ALA A 415 11.60 39.07 5.71
CA ALA A 415 10.63 37.98 5.60
C ALA A 415 9.72 37.86 6.84
N SER A 416 9.55 38.94 7.61
CA SER A 416 8.77 38.99 8.85
C SER A 416 7.41 39.72 8.76
N GLN A 417 6.95 40.10 7.57
CA GLN A 417 5.61 40.69 7.41
C GLN A 417 4.85 40.05 6.25
N ILE A 418 4.29 38.88 6.51
CA ILE A 418 2.98 38.51 5.98
C ILE A 418 2.21 37.93 7.18
N GLU A 419 1.72 38.83 8.03
CA GLU A 419 0.51 38.55 8.81
C GLU A 419 -0.63 38.38 7.80
N LEU A 420 -1.13 37.16 7.70
CA LEU A 420 -2.47 36.91 7.17
C LEU A 420 -3.37 36.74 8.38
N ASP A 421 -4.32 37.66 8.46
CA ASP A 421 -5.33 37.75 9.49
C ASP A 421 -5.93 36.41 9.86
N ARG A 422 -5.95 36.19 11.17
CA ARG A 422 -6.55 35.06 11.84
C ARG A 422 -7.91 35.54 12.34
N ASP A 423 -8.96 35.33 11.55
CA ASP A 423 -10.35 35.24 12.03
C ASP A 423 -11.17 34.41 11.02
N GLY A 424 -11.64 33.25 11.48
CA GLY A 424 -12.46 32.33 10.68
C GLY A 424 -12.13 30.86 10.97
N GLU A 425 -12.80 30.27 11.95
CA GLU A 425 -12.86 28.82 12.13
C GLU A 425 -13.39 28.14 10.86
N ALA A 426 -12.51 27.45 10.14
CA ALA A 426 -12.87 26.39 9.19
C ALA A 426 -11.70 25.39 9.11
N GLY A 427 -11.97 24.14 9.46
CA GLY A 427 -10.95 23.09 9.64
C GLY A 427 -10.07 22.85 8.42
N GLU A 428 -8.76 22.75 8.66
CA GLU A 428 -7.78 22.35 7.65
C GLU A 428 -8.08 20.95 7.08
N PRO A 429 -8.09 20.78 5.73
CA PRO A 429 -8.06 19.46 5.12
C PRO A 429 -6.69 18.83 5.36
N GLY A 430 -6.66 17.84 6.24
CA GLY A 430 -5.45 17.12 6.63
C GLY A 430 -4.64 16.62 5.42
N THR A 431 -3.34 16.92 5.44
CA THR A 431 -2.39 16.44 4.44
C THR A 431 -2.25 14.92 4.53
N PHE A 432 -3.06 14.20 3.75
CA PHE A 432 -2.96 12.76 3.56
C PHE A 432 -1.62 12.45 2.86
N THR A 433 -0.65 11.94 3.59
CA THR A 433 0.49 11.26 2.97
C THR A 433 -0.01 9.90 2.49
N PRO A 434 -0.13 9.63 1.17
CA PRO A 434 -0.54 8.31 0.72
C PRO A 434 0.49 7.27 1.16
N PRO A 435 0.07 6.06 1.53
CA PRO A 435 0.99 4.98 1.89
C PRO A 435 1.89 4.68 0.68
N THR A 436 3.19 4.88 0.85
CA THR A 436 4.20 4.51 -0.13
C THR A 436 4.07 3.02 -0.40
N ALA A 437 3.78 2.65 -1.65
CA ALA A 437 3.73 1.26 -2.07
C ALA A 437 5.04 0.53 -1.71
N PRO A 438 4.98 -0.75 -1.29
CA PRO A 438 6.18 -1.56 -1.17
C PRO A 438 6.91 -1.62 -2.52
N PRO A 439 8.24 -1.53 -2.56
CA PRO A 439 8.99 -1.57 -3.81
C PRO A 439 8.79 -2.92 -4.54
N ALA A 440 8.74 -2.87 -5.87
CA ALA A 440 8.40 -3.99 -6.76
C ALA A 440 9.27 -5.25 -6.60
N PHE A 441 10.43 -5.17 -5.94
CA PHE A 441 11.33 -6.31 -5.67
C PHE A 441 10.84 -7.28 -4.57
N LEU A 442 9.73 -6.99 -3.88
CA LEU A 442 9.24 -7.82 -2.77
C LEU A 442 8.36 -9.02 -3.20
N VAL A 443 8.00 -9.14 -4.48
CA VAL A 443 7.30 -10.32 -5.01
C VAL A 443 8.33 -11.41 -5.33
N THR A 444 8.69 -12.17 -4.30
CA THR A 444 9.60 -13.30 -4.44
C THR A 444 8.95 -14.43 -5.25
N ALA A 445 9.77 -15.25 -5.92
CA ALA A 445 9.31 -16.44 -6.65
C ALA A 445 8.27 -17.31 -5.91
N PRO A 446 8.41 -17.62 -4.60
CA PRO A 446 7.40 -18.40 -3.89
C PRO A 446 6.03 -17.72 -3.82
N ILE A 447 5.95 -16.39 -3.68
CA ILE A 447 4.66 -15.67 -3.65
C ILE A 447 3.97 -15.79 -5.02
N ARG A 448 4.72 -15.73 -6.12
CA ARG A 448 4.18 -15.91 -7.48
C ARG A 448 3.62 -17.32 -7.66
N TRP A 449 4.35 -18.34 -7.20
CA TRP A 449 3.88 -19.73 -7.26
C TRP A 449 2.61 -19.96 -6.44
N ILE A 450 2.46 -19.35 -5.26
CA ILE A 450 1.20 -19.49 -4.51
C ILE A 450 0.04 -18.83 -5.26
N HIS A 451 0.23 -17.64 -5.83
CA HIS A 451 -0.82 -16.99 -6.63
C HIS A 451 -1.17 -17.82 -7.86
N PHE A 452 -0.19 -18.47 -8.49
CA PHE A 452 -0.42 -19.44 -9.57
C PHE A 452 -1.28 -20.62 -9.10
N ILE A 453 -0.93 -21.25 -7.96
CA ILE A 453 -1.73 -22.35 -7.38
C ILE A 453 -3.16 -21.89 -7.06
N LEU A 454 -3.32 -20.70 -6.45
CA LEU A 454 -4.64 -20.13 -6.16
C LEU A 454 -5.43 -19.84 -7.43
N GLY A 455 -4.75 -19.39 -8.49
CA GLY A 455 -5.32 -19.24 -9.82
C GLY A 455 -5.87 -20.55 -10.37
N CYS A 456 -5.12 -21.64 -10.22
CA CYS A 456 -5.60 -22.98 -10.58
C CYS A 456 -6.87 -23.34 -9.80
N SER A 457 -6.92 -23.08 -8.48
CA SER A 457 -8.08 -23.40 -7.63
C SER A 457 -9.36 -22.67 -8.06
N VAL A 458 -9.24 -21.45 -8.60
CA VAL A 458 -10.40 -20.63 -9.02
C VAL A 458 -11.17 -21.27 -10.15
N LEU A 459 -10.47 -21.81 -11.18
CA LEU A 459 -11.14 -22.45 -12.33
C LEU A 459 -11.40 -23.94 -12.12
N LEU A 460 -10.76 -24.56 -11.13
CA LEU A 460 -10.86 -26.00 -10.89
C LEU A 460 -12.30 -26.44 -10.61
N SER A 461 -13.10 -25.66 -9.87
CA SER A 461 -14.47 -26.03 -9.53
C SER A 461 -15.36 -26.27 -10.76
N TRP A 462 -15.28 -25.40 -11.77
CA TRP A 462 -16.02 -25.56 -13.02
C TRP A 462 -15.47 -26.68 -13.89
N ASN A 463 -14.15 -26.72 -14.01
CA ASN A 463 -13.47 -27.69 -14.87
C ASN A 463 -13.74 -29.13 -14.45
N VAL A 464 -13.78 -29.39 -13.14
CA VAL A 464 -14.13 -30.70 -12.57
C VAL A 464 -15.53 -31.15 -13.01
N VAL A 465 -16.51 -30.24 -12.97
CA VAL A 465 -17.90 -30.53 -13.34
C VAL A 465 -18.01 -30.82 -14.84
N ILE A 466 -17.37 -30.02 -15.71
CA ILE A 466 -17.36 -30.29 -17.16
C ILE A 466 -16.70 -31.63 -17.47
N THR A 467 -15.55 -31.93 -16.87
CA THR A 467 -14.84 -33.20 -17.17
C THR A 467 -15.61 -34.44 -16.76
N ALA A 468 -16.49 -34.32 -15.77
CA ALA A 468 -17.36 -35.40 -15.31
C ALA A 468 -18.69 -35.49 -16.06
N MET A 469 -18.88 -34.71 -17.13
CA MET A 469 -20.10 -34.75 -17.95
C MET A 469 -20.46 -36.15 -18.48
N PRO A 470 -19.49 -37.00 -18.93
CA PRO A 470 -19.80 -38.37 -19.32
C PRO A 470 -20.42 -39.17 -18.18
N PHE A 471 -19.83 -39.13 -16.98
CA PHE A 471 -20.34 -39.77 -15.78
C PHE A 471 -21.76 -39.31 -15.41
N PHE A 472 -22.02 -38.00 -15.47
CA PHE A 472 -23.38 -37.51 -15.21
C PHE A 472 -24.37 -37.99 -16.27
N SER A 473 -23.94 -38.08 -17.52
CA SER A 473 -24.77 -38.51 -18.64
C SER A 473 -25.10 -40.01 -18.59
N SER A 474 -24.16 -40.87 -18.16
CA SER A 474 -24.44 -42.31 -17.97
C SER A 474 -25.39 -42.55 -16.81
N ARG A 475 -25.26 -41.81 -15.70
CA ARG A 475 -26.22 -41.87 -14.59
C ARG A 475 -27.64 -41.44 -14.97
N LEU A 476 -27.78 -40.57 -15.98
CA LEU A 476 -29.06 -40.10 -16.50
C LEU A 476 -29.54 -40.87 -17.74
N ALA A 477 -28.86 -41.95 -18.15
CA ALA A 477 -29.11 -42.67 -19.40
C ALA A 477 -30.58 -43.08 -19.61
N ASN A 478 -31.27 -43.43 -18.53
CA ASN A 478 -32.64 -43.95 -18.55
C ASN A 478 -33.71 -42.85 -18.36
N SER A 479 -33.36 -41.56 -18.43
CA SER A 479 -34.28 -40.44 -18.19
C SER A 479 -34.30 -39.46 -19.37
N SER A 480 -35.45 -38.85 -19.62
CA SER A 480 -35.61 -37.72 -20.56
C SER A 480 -34.77 -36.49 -20.18
N LEU A 481 -34.25 -36.44 -18.94
CA LEU A 481 -33.39 -35.38 -18.44
C LEU A 481 -31.98 -35.38 -19.04
N ARG A 482 -31.53 -36.47 -19.68
CA ARG A 482 -30.17 -36.59 -20.24
C ARG A 482 -29.85 -35.53 -21.29
N SER A 483 -30.77 -35.29 -22.24
CA SER A 483 -30.54 -34.39 -23.38
C SER A 483 -30.46 -32.92 -22.97
N THR A 484 -31.14 -32.54 -21.88
CA THR A 484 -31.21 -31.15 -21.40
C THR A 484 -30.23 -30.86 -20.26
N PHE A 485 -29.64 -31.89 -19.64
CA PHE A 485 -28.79 -31.76 -18.45
C PHE A 485 -27.61 -30.79 -18.63
N ALA A 486 -26.83 -30.94 -19.71
CA ALA A 486 -25.65 -30.09 -19.94
C ALA A 486 -26.03 -28.59 -20.07
N SER A 487 -27.16 -28.31 -20.72
CA SER A 487 -27.69 -26.95 -20.90
C SER A 487 -28.17 -26.36 -19.57
N TYR A 488 -28.94 -27.11 -18.77
CA TYR A 488 -29.38 -26.66 -17.46
C TYR A 488 -28.21 -26.43 -16.50
N LEU A 489 -27.23 -27.33 -16.47
CA LEU A 489 -26.06 -27.23 -15.61
C LEU A 489 -25.22 -25.99 -15.95
N THR A 490 -24.94 -25.78 -17.24
CA THR A 490 -24.15 -24.63 -17.69
C THR A 490 -24.89 -23.31 -17.47
N THR A 491 -26.19 -23.25 -17.75
CA THR A 491 -27.01 -22.06 -17.55
C THR A 491 -27.12 -21.70 -16.07
N THR A 492 -27.39 -22.68 -15.21
CA THR A 492 -27.49 -22.47 -13.75
C THR A 492 -26.16 -22.03 -13.16
N PHE A 493 -25.06 -22.67 -13.56
CA PHE A 493 -23.72 -22.32 -13.11
C PHE A 493 -23.34 -20.89 -13.51
N THR A 494 -23.52 -20.53 -14.79
CA THR A 494 -23.14 -19.21 -15.33
C THR A 494 -24.00 -18.09 -14.75
N ALA A 495 -25.32 -18.27 -14.64
CA ALA A 495 -26.23 -17.29 -14.04
C ALA A 495 -25.91 -17.06 -12.56
N THR A 496 -25.69 -18.15 -11.80
CA THR A 496 -25.33 -18.05 -10.39
C THR A 496 -23.97 -17.37 -10.21
N ASN A 497 -22.98 -17.71 -11.04
CA ASN A 497 -21.66 -17.09 -11.01
C ASN A 497 -21.73 -15.58 -11.28
N LEU A 498 -22.49 -15.14 -12.30
CA LEU A 498 -22.64 -13.73 -12.64
C LEU A 498 -23.29 -12.91 -11.52
N ILE A 499 -24.40 -13.42 -10.95
CA ILE A 499 -25.12 -12.78 -9.84
C ILE A 499 -24.22 -12.72 -8.58
N ALA A 500 -23.58 -13.84 -8.24
CA ALA A 500 -22.69 -13.94 -7.09
C ALA A 500 -21.50 -13.00 -7.23
N LEU A 501 -20.90 -12.90 -8.41
CA LEU A 501 -19.76 -12.04 -8.68
C LEU A 501 -20.14 -10.56 -8.62
N GLY A 502 -21.31 -10.18 -9.15
CA GLY A 502 -21.84 -8.81 -9.03
C GLY A 502 -22.04 -8.41 -7.57
N ARG A 503 -22.63 -9.31 -6.76
CA ARG A 503 -22.80 -9.09 -5.30
C ARG A 503 -21.46 -9.05 -4.55
N ALA A 504 -20.52 -9.94 -4.89
CA ALA A 504 -19.20 -9.99 -4.27
C ALA A 504 -18.36 -8.73 -4.59
N THR A 505 -18.50 -8.21 -5.80
CA THR A 505 -17.85 -6.96 -6.24
C THR A 505 -18.45 -5.75 -5.55
N ALA A 506 -19.79 -5.67 -5.45
CA ALA A 506 -20.47 -4.59 -4.74
C ALA A 506 -20.14 -4.55 -3.25
N ASN A 507 -19.97 -5.72 -2.62
CA ASN A 507 -19.66 -5.84 -1.19
C ASN A 507 -18.15 -5.97 -0.91
N SER A 508 -17.29 -5.73 -1.91
CA SER A 508 -15.86 -6.04 -1.80
C SER A 508 -15.12 -5.20 -0.77
N LYS A 509 -15.74 -4.17 -0.17
CA LYS A 509 -15.20 -3.32 0.91
C LYS A 509 -15.49 -3.80 2.34
N HIS A 510 -16.45 -4.69 2.57
CA HIS A 510 -16.81 -5.12 3.93
C HIS A 510 -16.17 -6.45 4.37
N THR A 511 -15.75 -7.31 3.43
CA THR A 511 -15.23 -8.68 3.72
C THR A 511 -13.71 -8.77 3.68
N SER A 512 -13.01 -9.15 4.76
CA SER A 512 -11.55 -9.35 4.68
C SER A 512 -11.17 -10.39 3.60
N PRO A 513 -10.45 -10.01 2.51
CA PRO A 513 -10.19 -10.89 1.37
C PRO A 513 -9.53 -12.23 1.75
N SER A 514 -8.63 -12.25 2.73
CA SER A 514 -7.95 -13.49 3.12
C SER A 514 -8.77 -14.42 4.00
N ARG A 515 -9.71 -13.89 4.78
CA ARG A 515 -10.69 -14.76 5.46
C ARG A 515 -11.66 -15.37 4.45
N GLN A 516 -12.08 -14.57 3.47
CA GLN A 516 -12.97 -15.01 2.41
C GLN A 516 -12.31 -16.11 1.56
N THR A 517 -11.06 -15.91 1.12
CA THR A 517 -10.30 -16.92 0.35
C THR A 517 -10.26 -18.27 1.07
N ARG A 518 -9.90 -18.27 2.36
CA ARG A 518 -9.85 -19.50 3.16
C ARG A 518 -11.24 -20.13 3.34
N SER A 519 -12.26 -19.33 3.62
CA SER A 519 -13.63 -19.83 3.78
C SER A 519 -14.15 -20.45 2.48
N SER A 520 -13.87 -19.82 1.34
CA SER A 520 -14.29 -20.31 0.03
C SER A 520 -13.59 -21.62 -0.35
N ILE A 521 -12.28 -21.74 -0.12
CA ILE A 521 -11.57 -23.00 -0.39
C ILE A 521 -12.13 -24.15 0.46
N ILE A 522 -12.43 -23.91 1.75
CA ILE A 522 -13.04 -24.93 2.62
C ILE A 522 -14.41 -25.38 2.08
N TRP A 523 -15.26 -24.44 1.68
CA TRP A 523 -16.56 -24.79 1.09
C TRP A 523 -16.43 -25.53 -0.24
N LEU A 524 -15.47 -25.16 -1.10
CA LEU A 524 -15.20 -25.92 -2.32
C LEU A 524 -14.71 -27.34 -2.03
N VAL A 525 -13.86 -27.54 -1.01
CA VAL A 525 -13.44 -28.88 -0.58
C VAL A 525 -14.66 -29.72 -0.16
N VAL A 526 -15.57 -29.14 0.62
CA VAL A 526 -16.81 -29.84 1.04
C VAL A 526 -17.68 -30.19 -0.17
N LEU A 527 -17.94 -29.24 -1.08
CA LEU A 527 -18.76 -29.48 -2.27
C LEU A 527 -18.15 -30.52 -3.21
N ASN A 528 -16.83 -30.50 -3.38
CA ASN A 528 -16.11 -31.46 -4.22
C ASN A 528 -16.06 -32.86 -3.58
N PHE A 529 -15.94 -32.92 -2.25
CA PHE A 529 -16.09 -34.16 -1.50
C PHE A 529 -17.50 -34.75 -1.63
N LEU A 530 -18.55 -33.92 -1.65
CA LEU A 530 -19.92 -34.38 -1.91
C LEU A 530 -20.07 -34.96 -3.34
N LEU A 531 -19.36 -34.40 -4.34
CA LEU A 531 -19.31 -35.00 -5.68
C LEU A 531 -18.58 -36.35 -5.67
N THR A 532 -17.45 -36.48 -4.97
CA THR A 532 -16.79 -37.77 -4.75
C THR A 532 -17.72 -38.78 -4.08
N LEU A 533 -18.48 -38.36 -3.08
CA LEU A 533 -19.42 -39.22 -2.38
C LEU A 533 -20.55 -39.70 -3.30
N SER A 534 -20.99 -38.85 -4.24
CA SER A 534 -22.03 -39.19 -5.22
C SER A 534 -21.64 -40.30 -6.19
N THR A 535 -20.34 -40.65 -6.32
CA THR A 535 -19.94 -41.80 -7.15
C THR A 535 -20.31 -43.13 -6.51
N PHE A 536 -20.48 -43.18 -5.18
CA PHE A 536 -20.83 -44.39 -4.44
C PHE A 536 -22.34 -44.61 -4.32
N PHE A 537 -23.15 -43.56 -4.46
CA PHE A 537 -24.59 -43.63 -4.29
C PHE A 537 -25.32 -43.62 -5.63
N THR A 538 -26.38 -44.42 -5.74
CA THR A 538 -27.24 -44.53 -6.93
C THR A 538 -28.66 -44.03 -6.65
N PRO A 539 -28.86 -42.71 -6.44
CA PRO A 539 -30.19 -42.15 -6.23
C PRO A 539 -31.03 -42.17 -7.51
N SER A 540 -32.34 -41.92 -7.38
CA SER A 540 -33.22 -41.81 -8.55
C SER A 540 -32.75 -40.68 -9.50
N PRO A 541 -32.96 -40.79 -10.82
CA PRO A 541 -32.41 -39.83 -11.79
C PRO A 541 -32.81 -38.37 -11.52
N GLY A 542 -34.03 -38.12 -11.04
CA GLY A 542 -34.49 -36.77 -10.70
C GLY A 542 -33.80 -36.19 -9.45
N VAL A 543 -33.56 -37.00 -8.43
CA VAL A 543 -32.83 -36.57 -7.22
C VAL A 543 -31.36 -36.33 -7.55
N PHE A 544 -30.75 -37.18 -8.37
CA PHE A 544 -29.38 -36.99 -8.85
C PHE A 544 -29.26 -35.68 -9.64
N PHE A 545 -30.17 -35.44 -10.58
CA PHE A 545 -30.23 -34.23 -11.39
C PHE A 545 -30.32 -32.96 -10.52
N ALA A 546 -31.25 -32.92 -9.57
CA ALA A 546 -31.41 -31.79 -8.66
C ALA A 546 -30.17 -31.58 -7.77
N PHE A 547 -29.57 -32.66 -7.28
CA PHE A 547 -28.34 -32.61 -6.50
C PHE A 547 -27.18 -31.99 -7.28
N ILE A 548 -26.93 -32.42 -8.53
CA ILE A 548 -25.82 -31.90 -9.33
C ILE A 548 -26.05 -30.43 -9.71
N LEU A 549 -27.30 -30.03 -10.03
CA LEU A 549 -27.61 -28.62 -10.27
C LEU A 549 -27.39 -27.75 -9.03
N PHE A 550 -27.83 -28.21 -7.86
CA PHE A 550 -27.62 -27.50 -6.60
C PHE A 550 -26.14 -27.43 -6.21
N ASN A 551 -25.39 -28.51 -6.39
CA ASN A 551 -23.95 -28.55 -6.15
C ASN A 551 -23.22 -27.58 -7.09
N GLY A 552 -23.53 -27.63 -8.39
CA GLY A 552 -22.97 -26.73 -9.40
C GLY A 552 -23.28 -25.25 -9.11
N ALA A 553 -24.52 -24.92 -8.74
CA ALA A 553 -24.89 -23.56 -8.31
C ALA A 553 -24.12 -23.11 -7.06
N SER A 554 -23.96 -24.01 -6.08
CA SER A 554 -23.18 -23.74 -4.86
C SER A 554 -21.70 -23.54 -5.17
N GLN A 555 -21.13 -24.35 -6.07
CA GLN A 555 -19.75 -24.20 -6.53
C GLN A 555 -19.55 -22.89 -7.31
N ALA A 556 -20.52 -22.46 -8.11
CA ALA A 556 -20.50 -21.17 -8.79
C ALA A 556 -20.52 -20.00 -7.79
N LEU A 557 -21.39 -20.04 -6.78
CA LEU A 557 -21.46 -19.03 -5.73
C LEU A 557 -20.13 -18.91 -4.96
N VAL A 558 -19.62 -20.03 -4.46
CA VAL A 558 -18.38 -20.08 -3.68
C VAL A 558 -17.18 -19.74 -4.56
N GLY A 559 -17.18 -20.19 -5.82
CA GLY A 559 -16.17 -19.91 -6.83
C GLY A 559 -16.08 -18.42 -7.17
N ALA A 560 -17.21 -17.73 -7.35
CA ALA A 560 -17.24 -16.29 -7.56
C ALA A 560 -16.61 -15.53 -6.38
N HIS A 561 -16.94 -15.94 -5.15
CA HIS A 561 -16.34 -15.37 -3.94
C HIS A 561 -14.84 -15.67 -3.84
N LEU A 562 -14.39 -16.85 -4.26
CA LEU A 562 -12.97 -17.20 -4.31
C LEU A 562 -12.24 -16.34 -5.34
N GLN A 563 -12.74 -16.27 -6.58
CA GLN A 563 -12.17 -15.46 -7.65
C GLN A 563 -11.98 -13.99 -7.23
N THR A 564 -13.04 -13.40 -6.66
CA THR A 564 -13.03 -12.01 -6.19
C THR A 564 -11.99 -11.77 -5.10
N SER A 565 -11.86 -12.70 -4.16
CA SER A 565 -10.94 -12.54 -3.03
C SER A 565 -9.48 -12.80 -3.40
N VAL A 566 -9.22 -13.81 -4.25
CA VAL A 566 -7.87 -14.13 -4.73
C VAL A 566 -7.34 -12.99 -5.60
N ILE A 567 -8.17 -12.42 -6.49
CA ILE A 567 -7.71 -11.31 -7.33
C ILE A 567 -7.49 -10.02 -6.53
N ALA A 568 -8.35 -9.74 -5.55
CA ALA A 568 -8.17 -8.64 -4.62
C ALA A 568 -6.81 -8.78 -3.90
N VAL A 569 -6.51 -9.95 -3.32
CA VAL A 569 -5.22 -10.21 -2.68
C VAL A 569 -4.05 -10.06 -3.66
N ALA A 570 -4.15 -10.65 -4.86
CA ALA A 570 -3.11 -10.58 -5.88
C ALA A 570 -2.78 -9.14 -6.29
N SER A 571 -3.80 -8.29 -6.44
CA SER A 571 -3.64 -6.89 -6.83
C SER A 571 -2.83 -6.07 -5.82
N LEU A 572 -2.91 -6.42 -4.53
CA LEU A 572 -2.14 -5.77 -3.45
C LEU A 572 -0.64 -6.06 -3.57
N PHE A 573 -0.25 -7.24 -4.07
CA PHE A 573 1.14 -7.59 -4.33
C PHE A 573 1.66 -7.01 -5.65
N GLY A 574 0.77 -6.55 -6.53
CA GLY A 574 1.09 -5.89 -7.78
C GLY A 574 0.85 -6.75 -9.03
N PRO A 575 1.17 -6.20 -10.23
CA PRO A 575 0.78 -6.79 -11.50
C PRO A 575 1.29 -8.22 -11.73
N LEU A 576 2.52 -8.52 -11.30
CA LEU A 576 3.11 -9.85 -11.50
C LEU A 576 2.42 -10.96 -10.67
N ALA A 577 1.79 -10.61 -9.54
CA ALA A 577 1.00 -11.57 -8.77
C ALA A 577 -0.35 -11.84 -9.45
N VAL A 578 -1.00 -10.80 -10.00
CA VAL A 578 -2.22 -10.94 -10.83
C VAL A 578 -1.94 -11.80 -12.06
N GLN A 579 -0.81 -11.57 -12.73
CA GLN A 579 -0.34 -12.37 -13.87
C GLN A 579 -0.17 -13.86 -13.53
N ALA A 580 0.48 -14.16 -12.39
CA ALA A 580 0.70 -15.52 -11.96
C ALA A 580 -0.63 -16.24 -11.67
N MET A 581 -1.56 -15.57 -11.00
CA MET A 581 -2.92 -16.06 -10.78
C MET A 581 -3.65 -16.36 -12.10
N MET A 582 -3.60 -15.43 -13.06
CA MET A 582 -4.24 -15.64 -14.36
C MET A 582 -3.60 -16.77 -15.16
N SER A 583 -2.28 -16.97 -15.06
CA SER A 583 -1.61 -18.09 -15.72
C SER A 583 -2.01 -19.44 -15.11
N GLY A 584 -2.21 -19.51 -13.80
CA GLY A 584 -2.70 -20.71 -13.13
C GLY A 584 -4.09 -21.13 -13.61
N GLN A 585 -4.99 -20.16 -13.82
CA GLN A 585 -6.31 -20.40 -14.42
C GLN A 585 -6.21 -21.10 -15.79
N ALA A 586 -5.33 -20.63 -16.66
CA ALA A 586 -5.14 -21.21 -17.99
C ALA A 586 -4.41 -22.57 -17.94
N ALA A 587 -3.51 -22.77 -16.98
CA ALA A 587 -2.80 -24.04 -16.82
C ALA A 587 -3.76 -25.21 -16.53
N VAL A 588 -4.80 -24.98 -15.73
CA VAL A 588 -5.83 -26.00 -15.48
C VAL A 588 -6.63 -26.30 -16.75
N ALA A 589 -6.96 -25.29 -17.55
CA ALA A 589 -7.65 -25.50 -18.83
C ALA A 589 -6.80 -26.37 -19.78
N VAL A 590 -5.50 -26.12 -19.88
CA VAL A 590 -4.55 -26.96 -20.65
C VAL A 590 -4.56 -28.40 -20.14
N ALA A 591 -4.44 -28.61 -18.82
CA ALA A 591 -4.46 -29.94 -18.22
C ALA A 591 -5.75 -30.71 -18.54
N VAL A 592 -6.90 -30.03 -18.44
CA VAL A 592 -8.23 -30.60 -18.75
C VAL A 592 -8.35 -30.96 -20.22
N SER A 593 -7.97 -30.08 -21.14
CA SER A 593 -7.98 -30.40 -22.58
C SER A 593 -6.96 -31.47 -22.95
N GLY A 594 -5.83 -31.56 -22.25
CA GLY A 594 -4.84 -32.61 -22.44
C GLY A 594 -5.39 -33.99 -22.07
N VAL A 595 -6.11 -34.07 -20.95
CA VAL A 595 -6.86 -35.28 -20.56
C VAL A 595 -7.88 -35.66 -21.63
N GLN A 596 -8.61 -34.69 -22.19
CA GLN A 596 -9.59 -34.95 -23.26
C GLN A 596 -8.92 -35.51 -24.52
N VAL A 597 -7.75 -34.98 -24.92
CA VAL A 597 -6.96 -35.51 -26.05
C VAL A 597 -6.48 -36.93 -25.78
N ILE A 598 -5.95 -37.21 -24.59
CA ILE A 598 -5.49 -38.55 -24.21
C ILE A 598 -6.67 -39.53 -24.22
N SER A 599 -7.82 -39.13 -23.67
CA SER A 599 -9.04 -39.94 -23.68
C SER A 599 -9.51 -40.23 -25.11
N ALA A 600 -9.55 -39.23 -25.97
CA ALA A 600 -9.94 -39.40 -27.38
C ALA A 600 -8.94 -40.29 -28.15
N ALA A 601 -7.64 -40.11 -27.94
CA ALA A 601 -6.61 -40.94 -28.56
C ALA A 601 -6.66 -42.40 -28.07
N ALA A 602 -6.91 -42.61 -26.77
CA ALA A 602 -7.07 -43.95 -26.20
C ALA A 602 -8.31 -44.67 -26.75
N SER A 603 -9.42 -43.95 -26.97
CA SER A 603 -10.62 -44.50 -27.62
C SER A 603 -10.38 -44.93 -29.07
N LEU A 604 -9.40 -44.32 -29.77
CA LEU A 604 -9.08 -44.64 -31.17
C LEU A 604 -7.99 -45.72 -31.31
N SER A 605 -7.04 -45.80 -30.37
CA SER A 605 -5.98 -46.81 -30.37
C SER A 605 -6.38 -48.16 -29.73
N GLY A 606 -7.54 -48.24 -29.09
CA GLY A 606 -8.01 -49.45 -28.41
C GLY A 606 -8.49 -50.53 -29.37
N LYS A 607 -7.74 -51.64 -29.46
CA LYS A 607 -8.26 -52.96 -29.90
C LYS A 607 -9.57 -53.22 -29.13
N THR A 608 -10.65 -53.57 -29.84
CA THR A 608 -11.98 -53.85 -29.29
C THR A 608 -11.91 -54.81 -28.10
N ARG A 609 -11.77 -54.28 -26.90
CA ARG A 609 -12.22 -54.98 -25.70
C ARG A 609 -13.72 -54.76 -25.70
N THR A 610 -14.47 -55.84 -25.86
CA THR A 610 -15.88 -55.94 -25.49
C THR A 610 -16.01 -55.49 -24.04
N TYR A 611 -16.15 -54.19 -23.86
CA TYR A 611 -16.52 -53.55 -22.62
C TYR A 611 -18.04 -53.59 -22.63
N ASP A 612 -18.64 -54.53 -21.90
CA ASP A 612 -20.02 -54.33 -21.46
C ASP A 612 -20.03 -52.97 -20.73
N SER A 613 -20.84 -52.05 -21.25
CA SER A 613 -20.95 -50.67 -20.80
C SER A 613 -21.69 -50.58 -19.45
N ASP A 614 -21.20 -51.29 -18.45
CA ASP A 614 -21.51 -50.94 -17.06
C ASP A 614 -20.83 -49.59 -16.80
N GLY A 615 -21.60 -48.56 -16.40
CA GLY A 615 -21.11 -47.20 -16.09
C GLY A 615 -19.97 -47.10 -15.06
N SER A 616 -19.49 -48.24 -14.56
CA SER A 616 -18.34 -48.45 -13.68
C SER A 616 -17.04 -47.77 -14.16
N ALA A 617 -16.73 -47.78 -15.47
CA ALA A 617 -15.50 -47.15 -15.98
C ALA A 617 -15.53 -45.61 -15.89
N GLU A 618 -16.70 -45.02 -16.15
CA GLU A 618 -16.92 -43.58 -16.04
C GLU A 618 -16.97 -43.14 -14.58
N GLU A 619 -17.60 -43.94 -13.72
CA GLU A 619 -17.60 -43.76 -12.26
C GLU A 619 -16.18 -43.73 -11.69
N ARG A 620 -15.34 -44.70 -12.07
CA ARG A 620 -13.95 -44.79 -11.59
C ARG A 620 -13.11 -43.59 -12.05
N SER A 621 -13.34 -43.13 -13.28
CA SER A 621 -12.68 -41.95 -13.83
C SER A 621 -13.11 -40.69 -13.09
N ALA A 622 -14.42 -40.47 -12.92
CA ALA A 622 -14.95 -39.34 -12.16
C ALA A 622 -14.47 -39.33 -10.70
N PHE A 623 -14.45 -40.49 -10.04
CA PHE A 623 -13.91 -40.64 -8.69
C PHE A 623 -12.44 -40.20 -8.59
N MET A 624 -11.59 -40.63 -9.51
CA MET A 624 -10.18 -40.23 -9.55
C MET A 624 -10.03 -38.72 -9.77
N PHE A 625 -10.80 -38.13 -10.70
CA PHE A 625 -10.78 -36.68 -10.96
C PHE A 625 -11.26 -35.86 -9.76
N PHE A 626 -12.38 -36.24 -9.13
CA PHE A 626 -12.91 -35.56 -7.94
C PHE A 626 -11.94 -35.64 -6.76
N THR A 627 -11.33 -36.79 -6.54
CA THR A 627 -10.36 -37.01 -5.45
C THR A 627 -9.09 -36.18 -5.67
N LEU A 628 -8.51 -36.23 -6.88
CA LEU A 628 -7.32 -35.44 -7.23
C LEU A 628 -7.57 -33.94 -7.08
N SER A 629 -8.74 -33.48 -7.51
CA SER A 629 -9.13 -32.07 -7.40
C SER A 629 -9.33 -31.63 -5.94
N THR A 630 -9.88 -32.51 -5.10
CA THR A 630 -10.03 -32.27 -3.66
C THR A 630 -8.66 -32.16 -2.98
N LEU A 631 -7.72 -33.04 -3.31
CA LEU A 631 -6.34 -32.96 -2.83
C LEU A 631 -5.66 -31.64 -3.25
N PHE A 632 -5.86 -31.23 -4.51
CA PHE A 632 -5.32 -29.95 -5.01
C PHE A 632 -5.88 -28.74 -4.24
N LEU A 633 -7.18 -28.73 -3.91
CA LEU A 633 -7.78 -27.68 -3.09
C LEU A 633 -7.20 -27.64 -1.67
N ILE A 634 -6.89 -28.79 -1.06
CA ILE A 634 -6.22 -28.87 0.24
C ILE A 634 -4.81 -28.28 0.16
N VAL A 635 -4.03 -28.64 -0.86
CA VAL A 635 -2.70 -28.04 -1.12
C VAL A 635 -2.80 -26.52 -1.28
N SER A 636 -3.82 -26.05 -2.00
CA SER A 636 -4.08 -24.62 -2.19
C SER A 636 -4.41 -23.91 -0.87
N ALA A 637 -5.19 -24.55 0.01
CA ALA A 637 -5.48 -24.03 1.35
C ALA A 637 -4.20 -23.91 2.21
N MET A 638 -3.33 -24.93 2.17
CA MET A 638 -2.06 -24.93 2.89
C MET A 638 -1.12 -23.84 2.36
N ALA A 639 -1.01 -23.69 1.03
CA ALA A 639 -0.17 -22.67 0.40
C ALA A 639 -0.63 -21.25 0.78
N HIS A 640 -1.95 -21.00 0.80
CA HIS A 640 -2.51 -19.73 1.25
C HIS A 640 -2.29 -19.47 2.75
N ALA A 641 -2.44 -20.51 3.60
CA ALA A 641 -2.15 -20.40 5.02
C ALA A 641 -0.68 -20.08 5.30
N TRP A 642 0.24 -20.61 4.48
CA TRP A 642 1.65 -20.27 4.52
C TRP A 642 1.89 -18.80 4.11
N MET A 643 1.26 -18.33 3.02
CA MET A 643 1.36 -16.93 2.57
C MET A 643 0.95 -15.93 3.67
N ILE A 644 -0.15 -16.18 4.37
CA ILE A 644 -0.65 -15.28 5.43
C ILE A 644 0.37 -15.16 6.59
N LYS A 645 1.17 -16.21 6.85
CA LYS A 645 2.20 -16.20 7.90
C LYS A 645 3.45 -15.40 7.52
N THR A 646 3.69 -15.17 6.23
CA THR A 646 4.90 -14.48 5.75
C THR A 646 4.92 -12.99 6.16
N PRO A 647 6.07 -12.43 6.57
CA PRO A 647 6.19 -11.01 6.95
C PRO A 647 5.84 -10.03 5.81
N VAL A 648 5.99 -10.45 4.55
CA VAL A 648 5.60 -9.65 3.37
C VAL A 648 4.09 -9.45 3.33
N TYR A 649 3.31 -10.52 3.49
CA TYR A 649 1.84 -10.44 3.55
C TYR A 649 1.38 -9.50 4.69
N GLN A 650 2.04 -9.56 5.85
CA GLN A 650 1.68 -8.72 7.00
C GLN A 650 1.93 -7.22 6.78
N ARG A 651 2.87 -6.85 5.91
CA ARG A 651 3.17 -5.45 5.56
C ARG A 651 2.24 -4.93 4.48
N VAL A 652 1.99 -5.74 3.45
CA VAL A 652 1.25 -5.33 2.24
C VAL A 652 -0.27 -5.46 2.41
N ALA A 653 -0.75 -6.64 2.81
CA ALA A 653 -2.18 -6.92 2.88
C ALA A 653 -2.75 -6.69 4.29
N ALA A 654 -2.05 -7.10 5.35
CA ALA A 654 -2.60 -7.03 6.71
C ALA A 654 -2.68 -5.61 7.29
N SER A 655 -1.99 -4.62 6.72
CA SER A 655 -2.11 -3.20 7.10
C SER A 655 -3.43 -2.61 6.57
N LEU A 656 -3.76 -2.90 5.31
CA LEU A 656 -5.02 -2.52 4.65
C LEU A 656 -6.22 -3.27 5.24
N GLU A 657 -6.10 -4.59 5.48
CA GLU A 657 -7.16 -5.39 6.13
C GLU A 657 -7.44 -4.92 7.58
N ARG A 658 -6.42 -4.43 8.31
CA ARG A 658 -6.61 -3.87 9.67
C ARG A 658 -7.27 -2.51 9.68
N GLY A 659 -6.98 -1.65 8.68
CA GLY A 659 -7.68 -0.38 8.49
C GLY A 659 -9.18 -0.58 8.28
N ARG A 660 -9.53 -1.59 7.47
CA ARG A 660 -10.92 -1.95 7.14
C ARG A 660 -11.73 -2.52 8.31
N LYS A 661 -11.06 -3.25 9.21
CA LYS A 661 -11.66 -3.76 10.46
C LYS A 661 -12.04 -2.65 11.44
N LYS A 662 -11.46 -1.45 11.30
CA LYS A 662 -11.78 -0.29 12.13
C LYS A 662 -13.07 0.38 11.67
N THR A 663 -13.28 0.50 10.35
CA THR A 663 -14.49 1.06 9.75
C THR A 663 -15.73 0.16 9.94
N SER A 664 -15.57 -1.17 9.89
CA SER A 664 -16.67 -2.11 10.16
C SER A 664 -16.90 -2.41 11.65
N GLY A 665 -15.90 -2.11 12.51
CA GLY A 665 -15.99 -2.31 13.95
C GLY A 665 -16.52 -1.12 14.75
N GLU A 666 -16.48 0.10 14.18
CA GLU A 666 -17.08 1.31 14.79
C GLU A 666 -18.61 1.33 14.68
N ILE A 667 -19.22 0.55 13.78
CA ILE A 667 -20.68 0.41 13.65
C ILE A 667 -21.24 -0.63 14.66
N GLY A 668 -20.38 -1.37 15.36
CA GLY A 668 -20.79 -2.51 16.19
C GLY A 668 -20.75 -2.32 17.71
N HIS A 669 -20.34 -1.17 18.25
CA HIS A 669 -20.13 -1.05 19.72
C HIS A 669 -20.41 0.31 20.38
N THR A 670 -21.21 1.17 19.76
CA THR A 670 -21.86 2.29 20.45
C THR A 670 -23.26 2.44 19.88
N ASP A 671 -24.27 2.12 20.70
CA ASP A 671 -25.63 2.67 20.74
C ASP A 671 -26.72 1.61 20.99
N GLU A 672 -26.83 1.18 22.25
CA GLU A 672 -28.04 0.55 22.80
C GLU A 672 -29.09 1.59 23.27
N ARG A 673 -29.04 2.84 22.79
CA ARG A 673 -30.04 3.86 23.12
C ARG A 673 -30.66 4.62 21.95
N GLU A 674 -30.34 4.27 20.70
CA GLU A 674 -31.04 4.79 19.51
C GLU A 674 -31.49 3.65 18.60
N SER A 675 -32.38 2.80 19.10
CA SER A 675 -33.05 1.77 18.29
C SER A 675 -34.50 2.14 18.03
N LEU A 676 -34.75 3.18 17.21
CA LEU A 676 -36.08 3.44 16.62
C LEU A 676 -36.05 4.05 15.19
N VAL A 677 -34.97 3.95 14.43
CA VAL A 677 -34.99 4.32 12.99
C VAL A 677 -34.25 3.28 12.14
N SER A 678 -35.03 2.41 11.47
CA SER A 678 -34.56 1.38 10.53
C SER A 678 -34.04 1.93 9.19
N GLY A 679 -33.21 2.98 9.18
CA GLY A 679 -32.79 3.71 7.98
C GLY A 679 -31.37 3.43 7.44
N ASN A 680 -30.43 2.91 8.24
CA ASN A 680 -28.99 3.10 7.95
C ASN A 680 -28.24 1.97 7.23
N THR A 681 -28.87 0.83 6.90
CA THR A 681 -28.21 -0.24 6.11
C THR A 681 -28.15 0.08 4.61
N ASN A 682 -29.14 0.82 4.10
CA ASN A 682 -29.22 1.18 2.68
C ASN A 682 -28.17 2.24 2.28
N ILE A 683 -27.78 3.13 3.21
CA ILE A 683 -26.82 4.21 2.95
C ILE A 683 -25.40 3.65 2.76
N SER A 684 -24.96 2.73 3.63
CA SER A 684 -23.63 2.09 3.54
C SER A 684 -23.46 1.24 2.27
N ALA A 685 -24.50 0.49 1.86
CA ALA A 685 -24.46 -0.31 0.64
C ALA A 685 -24.54 0.55 -0.63
N ALA A 686 -25.23 1.70 -0.58
CA ALA A 686 -25.29 2.65 -1.68
C ALA A 686 -23.93 3.33 -1.91
N ASP A 687 -23.23 3.72 -0.83
CA ASP A 687 -21.90 4.34 -0.91
C ASP A 687 -20.85 3.39 -1.50
N ASP A 688 -20.92 2.10 -1.17
CA ASP A 688 -20.01 1.08 -1.72
C ASP A 688 -20.26 0.81 -3.21
N ARG A 689 -21.54 0.75 -3.62
CA ARG A 689 -21.90 0.66 -5.04
C ARG A 689 -21.45 1.90 -5.81
N ALA A 690 -21.64 3.09 -5.24
CA ALA A 690 -21.20 4.34 -5.83
C ALA A 690 -19.67 4.37 -5.99
N ASN A 691 -18.92 3.84 -5.02
CA ASN A 691 -17.46 3.71 -5.11
C ASN A 691 -17.03 2.72 -6.20
N ALA A 692 -17.60 1.51 -6.24
CA ALA A 692 -17.29 0.53 -7.28
C ALA A 692 -17.61 1.07 -8.68
N PHE A 693 -18.76 1.74 -8.83
CA PHE A 693 -19.15 2.39 -10.08
C PHE A 693 -18.22 3.55 -10.46
N ARG A 694 -17.78 4.36 -9.49
CA ARG A 694 -16.79 5.42 -9.71
C ARG A 694 -15.46 4.85 -10.23
N VAL A 695 -14.97 3.77 -9.62
CA VAL A 695 -13.74 3.09 -10.05
C VAL A 695 -13.91 2.48 -11.44
N ALA A 696 -15.04 1.82 -11.71
CA ALA A 696 -15.38 1.30 -13.04
C ALA A 696 -15.40 2.40 -14.11
N LYS A 697 -16.03 3.54 -13.82
CA LYS A 697 -16.08 4.70 -14.73
C LYS A 697 -14.69 5.29 -14.97
N ALA A 698 -13.85 5.35 -13.94
CA ALA A 698 -12.47 5.82 -14.08
C ALA A 698 -11.65 4.87 -14.98
N ASN A 699 -11.78 3.56 -14.79
CA ASN A 699 -11.02 2.55 -15.51
C ASN A 699 -11.70 2.00 -16.78
N ILE A 700 -12.80 2.62 -17.22
CA ILE A 700 -13.68 2.10 -18.27
C ILE A 700 -12.96 1.63 -19.55
N THR A 701 -11.86 2.29 -19.93
CA THR A 701 -11.08 1.87 -21.10
C THR A 701 -10.43 0.49 -20.92
N TYR A 702 -9.87 0.19 -19.74
CA TYR A 702 -9.33 -1.14 -19.43
C TYR A 702 -10.45 -2.17 -19.28
N GLU A 703 -11.56 -1.78 -18.64
CA GLU A 703 -12.70 -2.67 -18.42
C GLU A 703 -13.35 -3.10 -19.72
N VAL A 704 -13.60 -2.14 -20.62
CA VAL A 704 -14.15 -2.41 -21.95
C VAL A 704 -13.17 -3.21 -22.78
N ALA A 705 -11.86 -2.88 -22.76
CA ALA A 705 -10.86 -3.66 -23.50
C ALA A 705 -10.82 -5.12 -23.03
N GLY A 706 -10.77 -5.36 -21.72
CA GLY A 706 -10.78 -6.70 -21.12
C GLY A 706 -12.06 -7.47 -21.41
N ALA A 707 -13.22 -6.85 -21.24
CA ALA A 707 -14.52 -7.47 -21.56
C ALA A 707 -14.64 -7.82 -23.04
N TYR A 708 -14.22 -6.91 -23.93
CA TYR A 708 -14.33 -7.07 -25.37
C TYR A 708 -13.49 -8.24 -25.92
N VAL A 709 -12.33 -8.53 -25.30
CA VAL A 709 -11.54 -9.73 -25.61
C VAL A 709 -12.41 -10.98 -25.50
N PHE A 710 -13.14 -11.13 -24.38
CA PHE A 710 -13.99 -12.30 -24.14
C PHE A 710 -15.30 -12.28 -24.93
N ILE A 711 -15.83 -11.10 -25.25
CA ILE A 711 -16.98 -10.98 -26.16
C ILE A 711 -16.64 -11.59 -27.52
N VAL A 712 -15.52 -11.17 -28.12
CA VAL A 712 -15.08 -11.71 -29.41
C VAL A 712 -14.70 -13.19 -29.29
N THR A 713 -14.03 -13.58 -28.19
CA THR A 713 -13.67 -14.99 -27.95
C THR A 713 -14.89 -15.90 -27.92
N LEU A 714 -15.87 -15.61 -27.06
CA LEU A 714 -17.03 -16.47 -26.91
C LEU A 714 -18.05 -16.34 -28.05
N ALA A 715 -18.01 -15.27 -28.83
CA ALA A 715 -18.81 -15.15 -30.04
C ALA A 715 -18.48 -16.24 -31.08
N VAL A 716 -17.23 -16.72 -31.13
CA VAL A 716 -16.79 -17.76 -32.08
C VAL A 716 -16.37 -19.08 -31.42
N TYR A 717 -15.71 -19.03 -30.26
CA TYR A 717 -15.18 -20.21 -29.57
C TYR A 717 -15.99 -20.58 -28.31
N PRO A 718 -16.36 -21.85 -28.10
CA PRO A 718 -16.29 -22.95 -29.06
C PRO A 718 -17.35 -22.99 -30.18
N PRO A 719 -18.56 -22.38 -30.13
CA PRO A 719 -19.69 -22.79 -30.98
C PRO A 719 -19.42 -22.85 -32.49
N ILE A 720 -18.69 -21.88 -33.03
CA ILE A 720 -18.42 -21.78 -34.47
C ILE A 720 -17.15 -22.55 -34.81
N THR A 721 -16.12 -22.44 -33.98
CA THR A 721 -14.81 -23.08 -34.24
C THR A 721 -14.88 -24.60 -34.14
N THR A 722 -15.79 -25.16 -33.32
CA THR A 722 -16.02 -26.63 -33.27
C THR A 722 -16.86 -27.15 -34.43
N SER A 723 -17.52 -26.30 -35.21
CA SER A 723 -18.24 -26.69 -36.43
C SER A 723 -17.32 -26.86 -37.65
N VAL A 724 -16.03 -26.55 -37.51
CA VAL A 724 -15.02 -26.78 -38.54
C VAL A 724 -14.65 -28.26 -38.56
N GLN A 725 -14.75 -28.89 -39.73
CA GLN A 725 -14.39 -30.31 -39.92
C GLN A 725 -12.98 -30.46 -40.50
N PRO A 726 -12.26 -31.54 -40.18
CA PRO A 726 -10.96 -31.83 -40.77
C PRO A 726 -11.09 -32.00 -42.29
N THR A 727 -10.17 -31.39 -43.02
CA THR A 727 -10.03 -31.53 -44.47
C THR A 727 -9.33 -32.82 -44.85
N ASN A 728 -8.49 -33.37 -43.96
CA ASN A 728 -7.87 -34.68 -44.15
C ASN A 728 -8.77 -35.81 -43.61
N PRO A 729 -9.29 -36.71 -44.48
CA PRO A 729 -10.17 -37.81 -44.06
C PRO A 729 -9.49 -38.84 -43.14
N ALA A 730 -8.15 -38.85 -43.03
CA ALA A 730 -7.43 -39.69 -42.09
C ALA A 730 -7.55 -39.20 -40.62
N THR A 731 -7.98 -37.96 -40.39
CA THR A 731 -8.11 -37.40 -39.04
C THR A 731 -9.52 -37.63 -38.50
N HIS A 732 -9.63 -38.38 -37.40
CA HIS A 732 -10.93 -38.64 -36.77
C HIS A 732 -11.52 -37.34 -36.15
N PRO A 733 -12.80 -37.01 -36.38
CA PRO A 733 -13.42 -35.77 -35.88
C PRO A 733 -13.34 -35.56 -34.36
N LEU A 734 -13.41 -36.65 -33.58
CA LEU A 734 -13.25 -36.59 -32.11
C LEU A 734 -11.84 -36.13 -31.70
N LEU A 735 -10.80 -36.64 -32.38
CA LEU A 735 -9.41 -36.25 -32.10
C LEU A 735 -9.16 -34.81 -32.55
N PHE A 736 -9.70 -34.42 -33.70
CA PHE A 736 -9.64 -33.05 -34.21
C PHE A 736 -10.26 -32.06 -33.22
N THR A 737 -11.45 -32.38 -32.70
CA THR A 737 -12.16 -31.55 -31.70
C THR A 737 -11.39 -31.46 -30.38
N ALA A 738 -10.81 -32.57 -29.91
CA ALA A 738 -10.01 -32.58 -28.69
C ALA A 738 -8.72 -31.73 -28.85
N LEU A 739 -8.03 -31.86 -30.00
CA LEU A 739 -6.86 -31.05 -30.34
C LEU A 739 -7.21 -29.56 -30.45
N HIS A 740 -8.37 -29.21 -31.01
CA HIS A 740 -8.87 -27.84 -31.08
C HIS A 740 -8.93 -27.19 -29.69
N PHE A 741 -9.52 -27.86 -28.69
CA PHE A 741 -9.58 -27.35 -27.32
C PHE A 741 -8.18 -27.19 -26.71
N LEU A 742 -7.28 -28.16 -26.95
CA LEU A 742 -5.91 -28.10 -26.45
C LEU A 742 -5.11 -26.95 -27.07
N VAL A 743 -5.18 -26.76 -28.39
CA VAL A 743 -4.45 -25.70 -29.11
C VAL A 743 -4.88 -24.32 -28.63
N PHE A 744 -6.18 -24.07 -28.47
CA PHE A 744 -6.67 -22.81 -27.92
C PHE A 744 -6.16 -22.57 -26.49
N ASN A 745 -6.28 -23.57 -25.61
CA ASN A 745 -5.86 -23.44 -24.21
C ASN A 745 -4.35 -23.27 -24.06
N VAL A 746 -3.53 -23.96 -24.88
CA VAL A 746 -2.07 -23.78 -24.90
C VAL A 746 -1.72 -22.38 -25.39
N GLY A 747 -2.38 -21.90 -26.44
CA GLY A 747 -2.26 -20.51 -26.90
C GLY A 747 -2.57 -19.54 -25.76
N ASP A 748 -3.74 -19.65 -25.12
CA ASP A 748 -4.15 -18.80 -24.00
C ASP A 748 -3.12 -18.82 -22.87
N PHE A 749 -2.71 -20.01 -22.43
CA PHE A 749 -1.70 -20.15 -21.38
C PHE A 749 -0.39 -19.45 -21.72
N LEU A 750 0.14 -19.65 -22.93
CA LEU A 750 1.40 -19.02 -23.33
C LEU A 750 1.26 -17.50 -23.45
N GLY A 751 0.13 -16.99 -23.95
CA GLY A 751 -0.17 -15.55 -23.97
C GLY A 751 -0.17 -14.93 -22.57
N ARG A 752 -0.77 -15.61 -21.59
CA ARG A 752 -0.72 -15.19 -20.17
C ARG A 752 0.69 -15.31 -19.58
N TYR A 753 1.42 -16.36 -19.92
CA TYR A 753 2.78 -16.61 -19.44
C TYR A 753 3.78 -15.58 -19.95
N VAL A 754 3.67 -15.13 -21.20
CA VAL A 754 4.53 -14.09 -21.77
C VAL A 754 4.44 -12.77 -21.02
N CYS A 755 3.29 -12.47 -20.38
CA CYS A 755 3.14 -11.31 -19.50
C CYS A 755 4.00 -11.39 -18.23
N SER A 756 4.68 -12.50 -17.96
CA SER A 756 5.64 -12.61 -16.86
C SER A 756 6.97 -11.90 -17.14
N PHE A 757 7.27 -11.60 -18.41
CA PHE A 757 8.49 -10.93 -18.83
C PHE A 757 8.24 -9.43 -19.07
N PRO A 758 9.05 -8.54 -18.47
CA PRO A 758 8.78 -7.10 -18.50
C PRO A 758 8.84 -6.48 -19.90
N ILE A 759 9.58 -7.10 -20.84
CA ILE A 759 9.75 -6.58 -22.20
C ILE A 759 8.45 -6.64 -23.03
N PHE A 760 7.53 -7.54 -22.69
CA PHE A 760 6.28 -7.75 -23.40
C PHE A 760 5.09 -7.05 -22.72
N LEU A 761 5.33 -6.17 -21.73
CA LEU A 761 4.25 -5.50 -21.01
C LEU A 761 3.79 -4.21 -21.71
N ILE A 762 2.50 -4.14 -22.02
CA ILE A 762 1.84 -2.94 -22.56
C ILE A 762 0.91 -2.38 -21.49
N TRP A 763 1.20 -1.16 -21.03
CA TRP A 763 0.45 -0.49 -19.98
C TRP A 763 -0.55 0.55 -20.50
N ASP A 764 -0.45 0.94 -21.77
CA ASP A 764 -1.30 2.00 -22.32
C ASP A 764 -2.72 1.48 -22.63
N SER A 765 -3.73 2.12 -22.02
CA SER A 765 -5.13 1.70 -22.15
C SER A 765 -5.66 1.76 -23.58
N ARG A 766 -5.17 2.72 -24.40
CA ARG A 766 -5.63 2.85 -25.79
C ARG A 766 -5.06 1.74 -26.66
N ARG A 767 -3.77 1.42 -26.50
CA ARG A 767 -3.15 0.28 -27.20
C ARG A 767 -3.83 -1.04 -26.85
N LEU A 768 -4.15 -1.28 -25.58
CA LEU A 768 -4.87 -2.48 -25.17
C LEU A 768 -6.28 -2.54 -25.78
N LEU A 769 -7.00 -1.42 -25.82
CA LEU A 769 -8.30 -1.34 -26.50
C LEU A 769 -8.19 -1.57 -28.01
N THR A 770 -7.17 -1.01 -28.67
CA THR A 770 -6.93 -1.25 -30.10
C THR A 770 -6.64 -2.72 -30.37
N LEU A 771 -5.81 -3.37 -29.54
CA LEU A 771 -5.53 -4.79 -29.66
C LEU A 771 -6.78 -5.64 -29.40
N SER A 772 -7.63 -5.28 -28.43
CA SER A 772 -8.90 -6.00 -28.21
C SER A 772 -9.86 -5.84 -29.39
N VAL A 773 -9.96 -4.64 -29.97
CA VAL A 773 -10.81 -4.38 -31.15
C VAL A 773 -10.27 -5.10 -32.39
N ALA A 774 -8.96 -5.14 -32.59
CA ALA A 774 -8.34 -5.85 -33.70
C ALA A 774 -8.66 -7.36 -33.71
N ARG A 775 -9.03 -7.96 -32.56
CA ARG A 775 -9.47 -9.36 -32.50
C ARG A 775 -10.72 -9.64 -33.33
N THR A 776 -11.54 -8.62 -33.63
CA THR A 776 -12.70 -8.78 -34.52
C THR A 776 -12.35 -9.35 -35.88
N LEU A 777 -11.11 -9.15 -36.35
CA LEU A 777 -10.60 -9.74 -37.58
C LEU A 777 -10.59 -11.27 -37.56
N PHE A 778 -10.56 -11.90 -36.39
CA PHE A 778 -10.64 -13.37 -36.28
C PHE A 778 -12.03 -13.91 -36.66
N ILE A 779 -13.10 -13.12 -36.51
CA ILE A 779 -14.46 -13.56 -36.85
C ILE A 779 -14.55 -13.92 -38.35
N PRO A 780 -14.26 -13.01 -39.31
CA PRO A 780 -14.29 -13.37 -40.72
C PRO A 780 -13.24 -14.43 -41.07
N LEU A 781 -12.07 -14.45 -40.42
CA LEU A 781 -11.04 -15.48 -40.67
C LEU A 781 -11.55 -16.89 -40.34
N PHE A 782 -12.25 -17.09 -39.22
CA PHE A 782 -12.84 -18.40 -38.90
C PHE A 782 -14.00 -18.74 -39.83
N LEU A 783 -14.80 -17.75 -40.25
CA LEU A 783 -15.90 -17.97 -41.20
C LEU A 783 -15.42 -18.35 -42.61
N MET A 784 -14.16 -18.08 -42.96
CA MET A 784 -13.52 -18.49 -44.22
C MET A 784 -12.94 -19.91 -44.19
N CYS A 785 -12.92 -20.57 -43.02
CA CYS A 785 -12.48 -21.95 -42.85
C CYS A 785 -13.56 -22.96 -43.28
N ASN A 786 -13.22 -24.26 -43.25
CA ASN A 786 -14.10 -25.37 -43.61
C ASN A 786 -15.24 -25.62 -42.60
N ILE A 787 -16.21 -24.69 -42.53
CA ILE A 787 -17.40 -24.80 -41.67
C ILE A 787 -18.51 -25.52 -42.44
N GLN A 788 -19.11 -26.55 -41.84
CA GLN A 788 -20.33 -27.17 -42.37
C GLN A 788 -21.56 -26.30 -42.06
N ARG A 789 -22.26 -25.84 -43.11
CA ARG A 789 -23.58 -25.22 -43.00
C ARG A 789 -24.66 -26.31 -43.01
N GLY A 790 -25.69 -26.15 -42.18
CA GLY A 790 -26.88 -26.99 -42.24
C GLY A 790 -27.50 -27.00 -43.64
N THR A 791 -28.28 -28.04 -43.94
CA THR A 791 -28.75 -28.56 -45.24
C THR A 791 -29.50 -27.62 -46.21
N SER A 792 -29.33 -26.30 -46.16
CA SER A 792 -29.87 -25.40 -47.17
C SER A 792 -28.95 -24.21 -47.40
N ILE A 793 -28.60 -24.03 -48.68
CA ILE A 793 -27.98 -22.85 -49.31
C ILE A 793 -26.45 -22.92 -49.51
N THR A 794 -26.10 -23.30 -50.75
CA THR A 794 -24.87 -23.08 -51.53
C THR A 794 -23.55 -23.66 -50.99
N ASP A 795 -23.00 -24.61 -51.76
CA ASP A 795 -21.60 -25.07 -51.70
C ASP A 795 -20.65 -23.88 -51.87
N HIS A 796 -20.18 -23.30 -50.77
CA HIS A 796 -19.03 -22.42 -50.79
C HIS A 796 -17.77 -23.24 -50.61
N THR A 797 -16.89 -23.23 -51.60
CA THR A 797 -15.53 -23.74 -51.44
C THR A 797 -14.83 -22.94 -50.33
N PRO A 798 -14.36 -23.57 -49.24
CA PRO A 798 -13.69 -22.85 -48.17
C PRO A 798 -12.40 -22.21 -48.71
N ILE A 799 -12.21 -20.93 -48.45
CA ILE A 799 -11.02 -20.18 -48.89
C ILE A 799 -9.78 -20.70 -48.14
N ILE A 800 -9.97 -21.15 -46.90
CA ILE A 800 -8.93 -21.79 -46.09
C ILE A 800 -9.26 -23.28 -45.95
N SER A 801 -8.64 -24.10 -46.80
CA SER A 801 -8.81 -25.57 -46.84
C SER A 801 -7.61 -26.33 -46.23
N SER A 802 -7.01 -25.79 -45.17
CA SER A 802 -5.86 -26.41 -44.48
C SER A 802 -6.10 -26.52 -42.98
N ASP A 803 -6.11 -27.76 -42.47
CA ASP A 803 -6.27 -28.06 -41.04
C ASP A 803 -5.17 -27.42 -40.20
N PHE A 804 -3.94 -27.38 -40.71
CA PHE A 804 -2.80 -26.74 -40.05
C PHE A 804 -3.03 -25.22 -39.94
N LEU A 805 -3.47 -24.57 -41.02
CA LEU A 805 -3.72 -23.13 -41.00
C LEU A 805 -4.86 -22.77 -40.03
N PHE A 806 -5.93 -23.58 -39.98
CA PHE A 806 -6.98 -23.44 -38.98
C PHE A 806 -6.45 -23.53 -37.55
N MET A 807 -5.67 -24.58 -37.24
CA MET A 807 -5.07 -24.76 -35.91
C MET A 807 -4.08 -23.63 -35.56
N PHE A 808 -3.34 -23.13 -36.54
CA PHE A 808 -2.43 -22.00 -36.36
C PHE A 808 -3.19 -20.70 -36.05
N ILE A 809 -4.27 -20.39 -36.78
CA ILE A 809 -5.14 -19.25 -36.49
C ILE A 809 -5.76 -19.39 -35.10
N LEU A 810 -6.22 -20.59 -34.74
CA LEU A 810 -6.77 -20.89 -33.42
C LEU A 810 -5.75 -20.68 -32.30
N PHE A 811 -4.50 -21.09 -32.52
CA PHE A 811 -3.40 -20.84 -31.58
C PHE A 811 -3.18 -19.34 -31.36
N PHE A 812 -3.11 -18.52 -32.42
CA PHE A 812 -2.97 -17.07 -32.28
C PHE A 812 -4.21 -16.40 -31.66
N PHE A 813 -5.39 -16.95 -31.90
CA PHE A 813 -6.63 -16.50 -31.28
C PHE A 813 -6.62 -16.73 -29.77
N GLY A 814 -6.18 -17.91 -29.33
CA GLY A 814 -5.93 -18.23 -27.93
C GLY A 814 -4.80 -17.39 -27.33
N TRP A 815 -3.65 -17.29 -28.00
CA TRP A 815 -2.50 -16.48 -27.57
C TRP A 815 -2.88 -15.03 -27.30
N SER A 816 -3.52 -14.40 -28.27
CA SER A 816 -3.98 -13.01 -28.12
C SER A 816 -5.05 -12.88 -27.02
N ASN A 817 -5.81 -13.94 -26.72
CA ASN A 817 -6.82 -13.94 -25.65
C ASN A 817 -6.13 -13.82 -24.31
N GLY A 818 -5.18 -14.73 -24.05
CA GLY A 818 -4.43 -14.76 -22.81
C GLY A 818 -3.57 -13.51 -22.61
N TYR A 819 -2.92 -13.05 -23.69
CA TYR A 819 -2.04 -11.88 -23.64
C TYR A 819 -2.79 -10.59 -23.33
N VAL A 820 -3.79 -10.22 -24.16
CA VAL A 820 -4.51 -8.95 -23.98
C VAL A 820 -5.33 -8.94 -22.70
N SER A 821 -6.01 -10.05 -22.36
CA SER A 821 -6.80 -10.13 -21.12
C SER A 821 -5.92 -10.00 -19.88
N SER A 822 -4.75 -10.66 -19.84
CA SER A 822 -3.82 -10.56 -18.71
C SER A 822 -3.29 -9.15 -18.55
N LEU A 823 -2.91 -8.48 -19.64
CA LEU A 823 -2.43 -7.10 -19.58
C LEU A 823 -3.50 -6.13 -19.07
N CYS A 824 -4.77 -6.28 -19.49
CA CYS A 824 -5.88 -5.48 -18.97
C CYS A 824 -6.04 -5.69 -17.45
N MET A 825 -6.06 -6.94 -16.99
CA MET A 825 -6.23 -7.30 -15.58
C MET A 825 -5.03 -6.90 -14.70
N MET A 826 -3.83 -6.84 -15.27
CA MET A 826 -2.62 -6.35 -14.62
C MET A 826 -2.58 -4.82 -14.54
N ALA A 827 -2.99 -4.13 -15.61
CA ALA A 827 -2.92 -2.69 -15.73
C ALA A 827 -4.03 -1.98 -14.94
N ALA A 828 -5.25 -2.52 -14.93
CA ALA A 828 -6.41 -1.91 -14.28
C ALA A 828 -6.17 -1.55 -12.80
N PRO A 829 -5.66 -2.45 -11.93
CA PRO A 829 -5.37 -2.15 -10.52
C PRO A 829 -3.95 -1.63 -10.25
N SER A 830 -3.11 -1.38 -11.27
CA SER A 830 -1.71 -1.01 -11.05
C SER A 830 -1.52 0.44 -10.57
N LEU A 831 -1.04 0.65 -9.33
CA LEU A 831 -0.75 1.99 -8.81
C LEU A 831 0.37 2.73 -9.56
N GLU A 832 1.35 1.98 -10.07
CA GLU A 832 2.51 2.54 -10.76
C GLU A 832 2.16 2.96 -12.19
N HIS A 833 1.44 2.08 -12.90
CA HIS A 833 1.21 2.19 -14.34
C HIS A 833 -0.16 2.79 -14.69
N ASN A 834 -1.16 2.72 -13.80
CA ASN A 834 -2.44 3.36 -14.03
C ASN A 834 -2.45 4.77 -13.41
N PRO A 835 -2.34 5.85 -14.22
CA PRO A 835 -2.34 7.22 -13.71
C PRO A 835 -3.64 7.57 -12.97
N ARG A 836 -4.74 6.86 -13.27
CA ARG A 836 -6.05 7.11 -12.65
C ARG A 836 -6.14 6.57 -11.24
N LEU A 837 -5.28 5.65 -10.82
CA LEU A 837 -5.24 5.11 -9.45
C LEU A 837 -4.10 5.71 -8.60
N LYS A 838 -3.27 6.59 -9.16
CA LYS A 838 -2.18 7.24 -8.41
C LYS A 838 -2.70 8.01 -7.20
N GLY A 839 -2.16 7.67 -6.02
CA GLY A 839 -2.53 8.27 -4.75
C GLY A 839 -3.73 7.63 -4.03
N ARG A 840 -4.37 6.60 -4.61
CA ARG A 840 -5.53 5.89 -4.06
C ARG A 840 -5.24 4.41 -3.88
N ALA A 841 -4.36 4.09 -2.93
CA ALA A 841 -3.95 2.70 -2.66
C ALA A 841 -5.10 1.84 -2.11
N GLU A 842 -6.09 2.47 -1.50
CA GLU A 842 -7.31 1.87 -0.95
C GLU A 842 -8.35 1.43 -1.99
N ASP A 843 -8.23 1.89 -3.24
CA ASP A 843 -9.15 1.53 -4.34
C ASP A 843 -8.57 0.42 -5.25
N VAL A 844 -7.37 -0.09 -4.96
CA VAL A 844 -6.64 -1.09 -5.79
C VAL A 844 -7.35 -2.44 -5.83
N ASP A 845 -7.79 -2.94 -4.67
CA ASP A 845 -8.52 -4.20 -4.57
C ASP A 845 -9.89 -4.09 -5.25
N VAL A 846 -10.58 -2.96 -5.08
CA VAL A 846 -11.85 -2.65 -5.76
C VAL A 846 -11.66 -2.58 -7.28
N ALA A 847 -10.60 -1.94 -7.76
CA ALA A 847 -10.31 -1.90 -9.19
C ALA A 847 -10.09 -3.30 -9.77
N ALA A 848 -9.42 -4.19 -9.02
CA ALA A 848 -9.19 -5.57 -9.45
C ALA A 848 -10.48 -6.40 -9.47
N THR A 849 -11.37 -6.23 -8.47
CA THR A 849 -12.65 -6.94 -8.42
C THR A 849 -13.62 -6.45 -9.50
N VAL A 850 -13.66 -5.14 -9.75
CA VAL A 850 -14.41 -4.55 -10.87
C VAL A 850 -13.92 -5.10 -12.20
N ALA A 851 -12.60 -5.18 -12.42
CA ALA A 851 -12.06 -5.75 -13.63
C ALA A 851 -12.41 -7.22 -13.82
N SER A 852 -12.38 -8.00 -12.75
CA SER A 852 -12.84 -9.39 -12.79
C SER A 852 -14.33 -9.51 -13.09
N PHE A 853 -15.17 -8.59 -12.59
CA PHE A 853 -16.59 -8.55 -12.89
C PHE A 853 -16.85 -8.20 -14.35
N CYS A 854 -16.18 -7.17 -14.88
CA CYS A 854 -16.29 -6.78 -16.29
C CYS A 854 -15.82 -7.89 -17.24
N LEU A 855 -14.76 -8.61 -16.87
CA LEU A 855 -14.29 -9.79 -17.61
C LEU A 855 -15.39 -10.86 -17.71
N VAL A 856 -16.04 -11.21 -16.60
CA VAL A 856 -17.13 -12.20 -16.59
C VAL A 856 -18.38 -11.69 -17.29
N GLY A 857 -18.68 -10.39 -17.20
CA GLY A 857 -19.70 -9.75 -18.02
C GLY A 857 -19.41 -9.89 -19.52
N GLY A 858 -18.14 -9.77 -19.91
CA GLY A 858 -17.67 -10.05 -21.28
C GLY A 858 -17.89 -11.50 -21.71
N LEU A 859 -17.66 -12.47 -20.81
CA LEU A 859 -18.00 -13.88 -21.06
C LEU A 859 -19.51 -14.04 -21.31
N SER A 860 -20.35 -13.53 -20.40
CA SER A 860 -21.81 -13.66 -20.53
C SER A 860 -22.34 -13.01 -21.81
N PHE A 861 -21.86 -11.81 -22.15
CA PHE A 861 -22.29 -11.13 -23.37
C PHE A 861 -21.75 -11.80 -24.63
N GLY A 862 -20.52 -12.32 -24.61
CA GLY A 862 -19.96 -13.11 -25.70
C GLY A 862 -20.74 -14.39 -25.98
N SER A 863 -21.16 -15.12 -24.92
CA SER A 863 -22.04 -16.29 -25.06
C SER A 863 -23.41 -15.94 -25.65
N ALA A 864 -23.97 -14.75 -25.35
CA ALA A 864 -25.19 -14.30 -25.99
C ALA A 864 -24.95 -13.93 -27.47
N MET A 865 -23.82 -13.27 -27.75
CA MET A 865 -23.43 -12.87 -29.10
C MET A 865 -23.13 -14.06 -30.02
N SER A 866 -22.69 -15.21 -29.50
CA SER A 866 -22.48 -16.41 -30.32
C SER A 866 -23.75 -16.87 -31.04
N PHE A 867 -24.92 -16.71 -30.43
CA PHE A 867 -26.20 -16.99 -31.09
C PHE A 867 -26.48 -16.02 -32.24
N ALA A 868 -26.16 -14.73 -32.07
CA ALA A 868 -26.31 -13.73 -33.13
C ALA A 868 -25.35 -13.99 -34.31
N VAL A 869 -24.10 -14.36 -34.03
CA VAL A 869 -23.14 -14.72 -35.08
C VAL A 869 -23.56 -16.01 -35.78
N LYS A 870 -24.04 -17.02 -35.04
CA LYS A 870 -24.61 -18.25 -35.61
C LYS A 870 -25.78 -17.91 -36.53
N ALA A 871 -26.76 -17.14 -36.05
CA ALA A 871 -27.94 -16.72 -36.83
C ALA A 871 -27.58 -15.95 -38.10
N ALA A 872 -26.66 -14.98 -37.99
CA ALA A 872 -26.21 -14.19 -39.13
C ALA A 872 -25.48 -15.05 -40.19
N PHE A 873 -24.84 -16.13 -39.77
CA PHE A 873 -24.11 -17.04 -40.65
C PHE A 873 -24.99 -18.13 -41.27
N CYS A 874 -25.88 -18.76 -40.49
CA CYS A 874 -26.74 -19.84 -40.98
C CYS A 874 -28.03 -19.33 -41.64
N GLY A 875 -28.42 -18.06 -41.45
CA GLY A 875 -29.75 -17.56 -41.82
C GLY A 875 -30.88 -18.26 -41.06
N CYS A 876 -30.56 -18.96 -39.98
CA CYS A 876 -31.43 -19.83 -39.21
C CYS A 876 -31.79 -19.25 -37.85
N ASN A 877 -32.88 -19.72 -37.24
CA ASN A 877 -33.22 -19.34 -35.88
C ASN A 877 -32.27 -20.06 -34.90
N PRO A 878 -31.37 -19.33 -34.21
CA PRO A 878 -30.31 -19.92 -33.41
C PRO A 878 -30.81 -20.59 -32.12
N PHE A 879 -32.10 -20.46 -31.81
CA PHE A 879 -32.75 -21.06 -30.63
C PHE A 879 -33.48 -22.37 -30.94
N THR A 880 -33.72 -22.68 -32.22
CA THR A 880 -34.43 -23.88 -32.66
C THR A 880 -33.57 -24.79 -33.56
N GLU A 881 -32.55 -24.23 -34.21
CA GLU A 881 -31.58 -24.88 -35.10
C GLU A 881 -30.14 -24.53 -34.69
#